data_AF-A0AAW0ULZ1-F1
#
_entry.id   AF-A0AAW0ULZ1-F1
#
_cell.length_a   1.000
_cell.length_b   1.000
_cell.length_c   1.000
_cell.angle_alpha   90.00
_cell.angle_beta   90.00
_cell.angle_gamma   90.00
#
_symmetry.space_group_name_H-M   'P 1'
#
loop_
_entity.id
_entity.type
_entity.pdbx_description
1 polymer ?
#
loop_
_entity_poly.entity_id
_entity_poly.type
_entity_poly.pdbx_seq_one_letter_code
_entity_poly.pdbx_strand_id
1 'polypeptide(L)'
;MAKPLPKFALKAPSGRPQSTGGFQDWRSAHHFCRSEGGFLLGPDEVTRPEVTQLTPGNLTWTALRSHEGRLQWFTRRPAVGQFLRWAEGKEGGREDCASLHLPSTLLHPSPCSSLLPALCLRPSNIEKTQTSGVAELRVEVDGGGAELEARDGWVKVKEEDFHLISLTCTAHLAPDDDPTSPQPQVFWSKDGVYLPLHSPTLLPATVHDPTKSHVGAANASQLLLQGAYWCEAWQPRSPARHVSNKVLLTLDGHEVLLLHFKERWSWQAPPPTTHSVEGTVRRALSASLPHFEDFPIDVLSIVTKDEVESNVAVVSTRVQIHLPSSSAAFGIVLAMVRGGRGLEDLLERTGLLSPAAAFPTRCRRWTEETSGIAWPFSEVGKVQPLHYRCEAAGGGLLAGRCRWNYTHGAALHFDPHECQRFDFCPRGYTGLAGAFCVSLTPASTWGEGFHVAYNSRNAMSVLDMARLHQAEASVPSLYQEVRQWLAQRGGGGRLWLPFKRLAPFGPMTFLGPGASEYPIAHHAGSPRFNVSWAAGQPYPEQNCLALDTNSSLLLSLPCSAALPFLTILDMHGLLAVPSQDWRSAKPNLFIKNSLCDGWQVSGYPGGRGTCFHVLRREPGLGWHEAAALCAEGNAYLPDPSDGFLDWPLRQYLYSHNITSVWIRLTETKTRRVTFLNWRADADPSLDHEVLTPSGWVRESDDAAKTVILCQKSVKAPEVTLQLFEKAGTVLVKVQPPDAPIVGDPRCHVNGREVPLVYKRYEDLETFVAVDSDTQGYYKCSVWVDSPFRLVESNMLLYSRSDTLSLSVTVTLDTQYSPALHDATFYPESQLYSDPCVADFLEQVRGGLAQAHVHVTTDNFYLFPEAQSDALHLHFHVQFEATRGHMQLTEDEVSGRVAAAVKHLSDKSCRGVSVRSTTGCYQETQREQGPTNATLTWPATQGATVVLPAELCVTEEGNPVTRECVGDFIRGYHWGDRSGECTDRPLNVTRKLWEINQDTQPSDPADLAALTAQGTPSRPLTCISSPRKCILCPTRPQWGVGISTTS
;
A
#
# COMPACT_ATOMS: atom_id res chain seq x y z
N MET A 1 -41.06 -33.05 -49.32
CA MET A 1 -40.35 -33.02 -50.63
C MET A 1 -38.91 -32.58 -50.38
N ALA A 2 -37.91 -33.34 -50.81
CA ALA A 2 -36.50 -32.92 -50.68
C ALA A 2 -36.13 -31.97 -51.83
N LYS A 3 -35.43 -30.86 -51.53
CA LYS A 3 -34.81 -30.02 -52.57
C LYS A 3 -33.59 -30.77 -53.15
N PRO A 4 -33.36 -30.74 -54.47
CA PRO A 4 -32.15 -31.30 -55.05
C PRO A 4 -30.92 -30.54 -54.54
N LEU A 5 -29.84 -31.27 -54.24
CA LEU A 5 -28.56 -30.68 -53.88
C LEU A 5 -27.94 -29.93 -55.09
N PRO A 6 -27.21 -28.82 -54.86
CA PRO A 6 -26.56 -28.10 -55.94
C PRO A 6 -25.49 -28.98 -56.61
N LYS A 7 -25.45 -28.98 -57.94
CA LYS A 7 -24.38 -29.63 -58.71
C LYS A 7 -23.07 -28.88 -58.51
N PHE A 8 -22.02 -29.59 -58.09
CA PHE A 8 -20.66 -29.06 -58.05
C PHE A 8 -19.97 -29.38 -59.38
N ALA A 9 -19.00 -28.56 -59.79
CA ALA A 9 -18.26 -28.79 -61.04
C ALA A 9 -16.78 -29.05 -60.72
N LEU A 10 -16.36 -30.32 -60.83
CA LEU A 10 -14.94 -30.69 -60.82
C LEU A 10 -14.30 -30.19 -62.12
N LYS A 11 -13.57 -29.07 -62.06
CA LYS A 11 -12.88 -28.50 -63.22
C LYS A 11 -11.37 -28.73 -63.12
N ALA A 12 -10.90 -29.81 -63.74
CA ALA A 12 -9.49 -29.98 -64.05
C ALA A 12 -8.97 -28.83 -64.95
N PRO A 13 -7.68 -28.47 -64.89
CA PRO A 13 -7.14 -27.30 -65.60
C PRO A 13 -7.08 -27.51 -67.13
N SER A 14 -8.19 -27.15 -67.80
CA SER A 14 -8.32 -27.18 -69.25
C SER A 14 -7.67 -25.93 -69.89
N GLY A 15 -6.41 -26.01 -70.32
CA GLY A 15 -5.82 -24.88 -71.09
C GLY A 15 -4.31 -24.75 -71.28
N ARG A 16 -3.47 -25.69 -70.83
CA ARG A 16 -2.02 -25.77 -71.16
C ARG A 16 -1.49 -27.20 -70.92
N PRO A 17 -0.33 -27.59 -71.48
CA PRO A 17 0.14 -28.98 -71.44
C PRO A 17 0.51 -29.43 -70.03
N GLN A 18 0.55 -30.76 -69.86
CA GLN A 18 0.69 -31.44 -68.58
C GLN A 18 1.94 -31.03 -67.80
N SER A 19 1.74 -30.49 -66.60
CA SER A 19 2.55 -30.89 -65.46
C SER A 19 1.63 -31.58 -64.44
N THR A 20 1.98 -32.80 -64.03
CA THR A 20 1.37 -33.49 -62.88
C THR A 20 2.00 -32.99 -61.57
N GLY A 21 2.37 -31.71 -61.53
CA GLY A 21 3.08 -31.11 -60.41
C GLY A 21 2.14 -30.90 -59.23
N GLY A 22 2.40 -31.60 -58.13
CA GLY A 22 1.82 -31.25 -56.83
C GLY A 22 2.27 -29.85 -56.38
N PHE A 23 1.58 -29.32 -55.37
CA PHE A 23 1.95 -28.05 -54.76
C PHE A 23 3.14 -28.26 -53.84
N GLN A 24 4.14 -27.37 -53.91
CA GLN A 24 5.37 -27.46 -53.11
C GLN A 24 5.12 -27.46 -51.60
N ASP A 25 4.01 -26.86 -51.16
CA ASP A 25 3.52 -27.00 -49.80
C ASP A 25 1.98 -26.91 -49.72
N TRP A 26 1.43 -27.30 -48.56
CA TRP A 26 0.00 -27.18 -48.24
C TRP A 26 -0.51 -25.73 -48.30
N ARG A 27 0.33 -24.74 -47.96
CA ARG A 27 -0.08 -23.31 -47.97
C ARG A 27 -0.36 -22.83 -49.39
N SER A 28 0.45 -23.27 -50.34
CA SER A 28 0.37 -22.99 -51.77
C SER A 28 -0.86 -23.65 -52.38
N ALA A 29 -1.14 -24.91 -52.01
CA ALA A 29 -2.38 -25.59 -52.37
C ALA A 29 -3.62 -24.85 -51.86
N HIS A 30 -3.63 -24.47 -50.57
CA HIS A 30 -4.72 -23.71 -49.96
C HIS A 30 -4.90 -22.33 -50.62
N HIS A 31 -3.81 -21.57 -50.84
CA HIS A 31 -3.85 -20.28 -51.52
C HIS A 31 -4.38 -20.39 -52.95
N PHE A 32 -3.93 -21.39 -53.72
CA PHE A 32 -4.38 -21.63 -55.08
C PHE A 32 -5.89 -21.95 -55.16
N CYS A 33 -6.38 -22.86 -54.31
CA CYS A 33 -7.80 -23.15 -54.27
C CYS A 33 -8.63 -21.92 -53.84
N ARG A 34 -8.13 -21.11 -52.89
CA ARG A 34 -8.76 -19.85 -52.47
C ARG A 34 -8.78 -18.81 -53.60
N SER A 35 -7.70 -18.65 -54.37
CA SER A 35 -7.65 -17.69 -55.49
C SER A 35 -8.58 -18.07 -56.64
N GLU A 36 -8.80 -19.37 -56.89
CA GLU A 36 -9.81 -19.86 -57.83
C GLU A 36 -11.25 -19.78 -57.30
N GLY A 37 -11.46 -19.19 -56.11
CA GLY A 37 -12.78 -19.06 -55.48
C GLY A 37 -13.36 -20.38 -54.95
N GLY A 38 -12.51 -21.39 -54.77
CA GLY A 38 -12.82 -22.70 -54.21
C GLY A 38 -12.17 -22.93 -52.84
N PHE A 39 -12.08 -24.20 -52.46
CA PHE A 39 -11.48 -24.67 -51.21
C PHE A 39 -10.95 -26.10 -51.38
N LEU A 40 -9.99 -26.52 -50.53
CA LEU A 40 -9.45 -27.87 -50.53
C LEU A 40 -10.53 -28.90 -50.11
N LEU A 41 -10.45 -30.11 -50.68
CA LEU A 41 -11.38 -31.21 -50.45
C LEU A 41 -11.41 -31.68 -48.97
N GLY A 42 -12.60 -31.92 -48.43
CA GLY A 42 -12.80 -32.65 -47.18
C GLY A 42 -13.02 -34.17 -47.37
N PRO A 43 -12.65 -35.03 -46.41
CA PRO A 43 -12.97 -36.47 -46.43
C PRO A 43 -14.45 -36.78 -46.73
N ASP A 44 -15.38 -36.09 -46.08
CA ASP A 44 -16.84 -36.30 -46.27
C ASP A 44 -17.29 -36.05 -47.72
N GLU A 45 -16.56 -35.19 -48.45
CA GLU A 45 -16.89 -34.75 -49.80
C GLU A 45 -16.39 -35.74 -50.87
N VAL A 46 -15.54 -36.71 -50.50
CA VAL A 46 -15.03 -37.79 -51.36
C VAL A 46 -16.15 -38.78 -51.73
N THR A 47 -17.21 -38.88 -50.93
CA THR A 47 -18.33 -39.83 -51.09
C THR A 47 -19.17 -39.67 -52.37
N ARG A 48 -18.77 -38.77 -53.29
CA ARG A 48 -19.47 -38.45 -54.54
C ARG A 48 -18.90 -39.25 -55.72
N PRO A 49 -19.74 -39.81 -56.60
CA PRO A 49 -19.31 -40.79 -57.61
C PRO A 49 -18.34 -40.25 -58.68
N GLU A 50 -18.24 -38.93 -58.85
CA GLU A 50 -17.41 -38.27 -59.87
C GLU A 50 -15.90 -38.21 -59.54
N VAL A 51 -15.48 -38.58 -58.32
CA VAL A 51 -14.07 -38.44 -57.86
C VAL A 51 -13.19 -39.66 -58.24
N THR A 52 -13.77 -40.71 -58.81
CA THR A 52 -13.21 -42.07 -58.88
C THR A 52 -12.14 -42.34 -59.97
N GLN A 53 -11.69 -41.33 -60.74
CA GLN A 53 -10.74 -41.50 -61.85
C GLN A 53 -9.40 -40.76 -61.62
N LEU A 54 -8.67 -41.12 -60.57
CA LEU A 54 -7.32 -40.61 -60.29
C LEU A 54 -6.32 -41.77 -60.08
N THR A 55 -5.09 -41.60 -60.56
CA THR A 55 -4.05 -42.64 -60.61
C THR A 55 -2.75 -42.19 -59.91
N PRO A 56 -1.77 -43.10 -59.73
CA PRO A 56 -1.27 -43.47 -58.42
C PRO A 56 -0.48 -42.35 -57.73
N GLY A 57 -0.99 -41.91 -56.59
CA GLY A 57 -0.49 -40.76 -55.85
C GLY A 57 -1.52 -40.33 -54.80
N ASN A 58 -2.02 -41.31 -54.06
CA ASN A 58 -3.36 -41.30 -53.48
C ASN A 58 -3.63 -40.21 -52.43
N LEU A 59 -2.59 -39.52 -51.95
CA LEU A 59 -2.65 -38.47 -50.95
C LEU A 59 -2.86 -37.10 -51.62
N THR A 60 -3.97 -36.43 -51.32
CA THR A 60 -4.21 -35.03 -51.72
C THR A 60 -4.18 -34.10 -50.51
N TRP A 61 -3.81 -32.83 -50.70
CA TRP A 61 -3.94 -31.82 -49.65
C TRP A 61 -5.42 -31.57 -49.30
N THR A 62 -5.76 -31.70 -48.01
CA THR A 62 -7.11 -31.48 -47.44
C THR A 62 -7.20 -30.13 -46.73
N ALA A 63 -8.41 -29.61 -46.55
CA ALA A 63 -8.69 -28.38 -45.81
C ALA A 63 -8.43 -28.44 -44.29
N LEU A 64 -7.87 -29.53 -43.77
CA LEU A 64 -7.52 -29.68 -42.36
C LEU A 64 -6.19 -28.98 -42.04
N ARG A 65 -6.13 -28.28 -40.90
CA ARG A 65 -4.93 -27.60 -40.38
C ARG A 65 -4.62 -28.07 -38.96
N SER A 66 -3.34 -28.25 -38.64
CA SER A 66 -2.87 -28.40 -37.26
C SER A 66 -2.89 -27.06 -36.51
N HIS A 67 -3.57 -27.02 -35.37
CA HIS A 67 -3.61 -25.91 -34.41
C HIS A 67 -3.45 -26.48 -32.99
N GLU A 68 -2.41 -26.03 -32.28
CA GLU A 68 -2.06 -26.48 -30.92
C GLU A 68 -1.99 -28.02 -30.75
N GLY A 69 -1.52 -28.72 -31.79
CA GLY A 69 -1.40 -30.19 -31.81
C GLY A 69 -2.65 -30.94 -32.25
N ARG A 70 -3.76 -30.24 -32.53
CA ARG A 70 -5.06 -30.82 -32.93
C ARG A 70 -5.38 -30.46 -34.38
N LEU A 71 -5.94 -31.39 -35.15
CA LEU A 71 -6.45 -31.10 -36.51
C LEU A 71 -7.83 -30.43 -36.43
N GLN A 72 -8.00 -29.31 -37.13
CA GLN A 72 -9.27 -28.59 -37.27
C GLN A 72 -9.60 -28.33 -38.75
N TRP A 73 -10.90 -28.28 -39.07
CA TRP A 73 -11.44 -28.02 -40.41
C TRP A 73 -11.34 -26.54 -40.83
N PHE A 74 -10.97 -26.28 -42.08
CA PHE A 74 -10.89 -24.92 -42.66
C PHE A 74 -11.74 -24.75 -43.94
N THR A 75 -12.82 -25.51 -44.06
CA THR A 75 -13.84 -25.44 -45.12
C THR A 75 -14.92 -24.38 -44.84
N ARG A 76 -15.75 -24.07 -45.85
CA ARG A 76 -16.92 -23.16 -45.73
C ARG A 76 -18.05 -23.64 -44.81
N ARG A 77 -17.93 -24.84 -44.26
CA ARG A 77 -18.82 -25.45 -43.28
C ARG A 77 -17.93 -26.28 -42.36
N PRO A 78 -17.74 -25.91 -41.09
CA PRO A 78 -17.22 -26.82 -40.08
C PRO A 78 -18.13 -28.05 -40.02
N ALA A 79 -17.72 -29.13 -40.67
CA ALA A 79 -18.53 -30.32 -40.83
C ALA A 79 -18.64 -31.08 -39.50
N VAL A 80 -19.79 -31.71 -39.30
CA VAL A 80 -20.18 -32.37 -38.05
C VAL A 80 -19.15 -33.41 -37.60
N GLY A 81 -18.53 -33.14 -36.45
CA GLY A 81 -18.21 -34.16 -35.45
C GLY A 81 -17.39 -35.37 -35.90
N GLN A 82 -16.10 -35.17 -36.18
CA GLN A 82 -15.08 -36.16 -35.82
C GLN A 82 -13.70 -35.52 -35.70
N PHE A 83 -13.04 -35.70 -34.54
CA PHE A 83 -11.58 -35.64 -34.47
C PHE A 83 -11.05 -36.91 -35.14
N LEU A 84 -10.86 -36.82 -36.45
CA LEU A 84 -10.28 -37.88 -37.25
C LEU A 84 -8.88 -38.19 -36.70
N ARG A 85 -8.77 -39.30 -35.95
CA ARG A 85 -7.48 -39.90 -35.62
C ARG A 85 -6.74 -40.16 -36.93
N TRP A 86 -5.42 -39.97 -36.93
CA TRP A 86 -4.56 -40.49 -37.98
C TRP A 86 -4.80 -41.99 -38.16
N ALA A 87 -4.56 -42.52 -39.37
CA ALA A 87 -4.57 -43.97 -39.59
C ALA A 87 -3.68 -44.69 -38.55
N GLU A 88 -4.21 -45.75 -37.95
CA GLU A 88 -3.63 -46.34 -36.73
C GLU A 88 -2.14 -46.69 -36.89
N GLY A 89 -1.32 -46.23 -35.93
CA GLY A 89 0.12 -46.47 -35.92
C GLY A 89 1.02 -45.33 -36.42
N LYS A 90 0.48 -44.16 -36.78
CA LYS A 90 1.30 -42.94 -37.03
C LYS A 90 0.73 -41.68 -36.40
N GLU A 91 1.40 -41.17 -35.37
CA GLU A 91 1.24 -39.77 -34.96
C GLU A 91 2.03 -38.87 -35.93
N GLY A 92 1.39 -37.82 -36.44
CA GLY A 92 2.05 -36.84 -37.31
C GLY A 92 3.02 -35.94 -36.54
N GLY A 93 4.17 -35.66 -37.15
CA GLY A 93 5.13 -34.68 -36.65
C GLY A 93 4.57 -33.26 -36.69
N ARG A 94 5.22 -32.33 -35.98
CA ARG A 94 4.75 -30.94 -35.85
C ARG A 94 4.80 -30.14 -37.16
N GLU A 95 5.66 -30.58 -38.08
CA GLU A 95 5.78 -30.11 -39.47
C GLU A 95 4.82 -30.84 -40.45
N ASP A 96 4.04 -31.84 -40.00
CA ASP A 96 3.13 -32.58 -40.87
C ASP A 96 1.78 -31.85 -41.03
N CYS A 97 1.41 -31.66 -42.29
CA CYS A 97 0.07 -31.27 -42.69
C CYS A 97 -0.78 -32.52 -42.94
N ALA A 98 -2.10 -32.40 -42.79
CA ALA A 98 -3.00 -33.51 -43.13
C ALA A 98 -3.09 -33.67 -44.65
N SER A 99 -2.84 -34.89 -45.13
CA SER A 99 -3.21 -35.33 -46.47
C SER A 99 -4.30 -36.39 -46.40
N LEU A 100 -5.09 -36.51 -47.48
CA LEU A 100 -6.28 -37.34 -47.57
C LEU A 100 -6.05 -38.46 -48.58
N HIS A 101 -6.08 -39.72 -48.13
CA HIS A 101 -5.93 -40.88 -48.99
C HIS A 101 -7.24 -41.21 -49.71
N LEU A 102 -7.40 -40.69 -50.93
CA LEU A 102 -8.66 -40.70 -51.68
C LEU A 102 -9.37 -42.06 -51.74
N PRO A 103 -8.69 -43.22 -51.95
CA PRO A 103 -9.35 -44.52 -52.01
C PRO A 103 -9.86 -45.08 -50.68
N SER A 104 -9.39 -44.58 -49.53
CA SER A 104 -9.82 -45.06 -48.20
C SER A 104 -10.48 -43.99 -47.34
N THR A 105 -10.51 -42.73 -47.79
CA THR A 105 -10.92 -41.53 -47.03
C THR A 105 -10.13 -41.27 -45.73
N LEU A 106 -9.08 -42.04 -45.44
CA LEU A 106 -8.25 -41.88 -44.25
C LEU A 106 -7.32 -40.67 -44.35
N LEU A 107 -7.03 -40.06 -43.21
CA LEU A 107 -6.00 -39.04 -43.08
C LEU A 107 -4.63 -39.66 -42.85
N HIS A 108 -3.64 -39.13 -43.56
CA HIS A 108 -2.24 -39.45 -43.35
C HIS A 108 -1.46 -38.17 -42.99
N PRO A 109 -0.54 -38.25 -42.02
CA PRO A 109 0.41 -37.17 -41.82
C PRO A 109 1.37 -37.12 -43.01
N SER A 110 1.70 -35.93 -43.47
CA SER A 110 2.62 -35.70 -44.57
C SER A 110 3.33 -34.36 -44.36
N PRO A 111 4.67 -34.29 -44.43
CA PRO A 111 5.41 -33.04 -44.19
C PRO A 111 4.80 -31.90 -45.00
N CYS A 112 4.54 -30.73 -44.40
CA CYS A 112 3.79 -29.65 -45.05
C CYS A 112 4.42 -29.20 -46.38
N SER A 113 5.71 -29.48 -46.60
CA SER A 113 6.52 -29.30 -47.83
C SER A 113 6.44 -30.48 -48.83
N SER A 114 5.51 -31.42 -48.65
CA SER A 114 5.32 -32.56 -49.56
C SER A 114 4.66 -32.11 -50.87
N LEU A 115 5.21 -32.58 -52.00
CA LEU A 115 4.72 -32.27 -53.34
C LEU A 115 3.41 -33.01 -53.69
N LEU A 116 2.31 -32.69 -53.01
CA LEU A 116 1.01 -33.37 -53.17
C LEU A 116 0.04 -32.62 -54.09
N PRO A 117 -0.79 -33.33 -54.87
CA PRO A 117 -1.89 -32.73 -55.62
C PRO A 117 -2.95 -32.13 -54.69
N ALA A 118 -3.70 -31.14 -55.18
CA ALA A 118 -4.78 -30.52 -54.43
C ALA A 118 -6.09 -30.53 -55.23
N LEU A 119 -7.16 -31.06 -54.63
CA LEU A 119 -8.50 -31.02 -55.21
C LEU A 119 -9.25 -29.78 -54.71
N CYS A 120 -9.41 -28.79 -55.60
CA CYS A 120 -10.14 -27.57 -55.32
C CYS A 120 -11.63 -27.71 -55.69
N LEU A 121 -12.52 -27.75 -54.69
CA LEU A 121 -13.96 -27.66 -54.93
C LEU A 121 -14.39 -26.21 -55.19
N ARG A 122 -15.04 -25.99 -56.34
CA ARG A 122 -15.62 -24.69 -56.72
C ARG A 122 -17.14 -24.80 -56.73
N PRO A 123 -17.87 -23.95 -55.97
CA PRO A 123 -19.33 -23.92 -56.06
C PRO A 123 -19.76 -23.40 -57.43
N SER A 124 -20.81 -24.01 -57.99
CA SER A 124 -21.44 -23.56 -59.24
C SER A 124 -22.08 -22.18 -59.08
N ASN A 125 -22.34 -21.50 -60.20
CA ASN A 125 -22.66 -20.07 -60.27
C ASN A 125 -23.85 -19.65 -59.36
N ILE A 126 -23.52 -19.07 -58.22
CA ILE A 126 -24.40 -18.17 -57.45
C ILE A 126 -24.06 -16.74 -57.91
N GLU A 127 -25.05 -15.87 -58.13
CA GLU A 127 -24.81 -14.51 -58.65
C GLU A 127 -24.14 -13.60 -57.61
N LYS A 128 -23.36 -12.60 -58.06
CA LYS A 128 -22.60 -11.70 -57.17
C LYS A 128 -23.48 -10.53 -56.68
N THR A 129 -24.28 -10.74 -55.64
CA THR A 129 -24.81 -9.62 -54.83
C THR A 129 -23.68 -8.97 -54.05
N GLN A 130 -23.37 -7.71 -54.37
CA GLN A 130 -22.22 -6.99 -53.83
C GLN A 130 -22.65 -6.11 -52.65
N THR A 131 -22.61 -6.65 -51.43
CA THR A 131 -22.85 -5.89 -50.19
C THR A 131 -21.55 -5.20 -49.75
N SER A 132 -21.51 -3.87 -49.80
CA SER A 132 -20.29 -3.07 -49.64
C SER A 132 -20.04 -2.51 -48.24
N GLY A 133 -20.88 -2.85 -47.25
CA GLY A 133 -20.65 -2.51 -45.84
C GLY A 133 -19.63 -3.43 -45.17
N VAL A 134 -18.71 -2.87 -44.39
CA VAL A 134 -17.87 -3.63 -43.47
C VAL A 134 -18.67 -3.84 -42.19
N ALA A 135 -19.25 -5.03 -42.03
CA ALA A 135 -19.98 -5.36 -40.81
C ALA A 135 -19.00 -5.60 -39.64
N GLU A 136 -19.27 -5.01 -38.48
CA GLU A 136 -18.69 -5.46 -37.22
C GLU A 136 -19.51 -6.63 -36.67
N LEU A 137 -18.86 -7.62 -36.04
CA LEU A 137 -19.57 -8.62 -35.26
C LEU A 137 -19.51 -8.27 -33.79
N ARG A 138 -20.61 -8.50 -33.07
CA ARG A 138 -20.67 -8.43 -31.62
C ARG A 138 -21.25 -9.72 -31.06
N VAL A 139 -20.82 -10.07 -29.85
CA VAL A 139 -21.46 -11.08 -29.00
C VAL A 139 -22.07 -10.34 -27.83
N GLU A 140 -23.39 -10.33 -27.82
CA GLU A 140 -24.25 -9.87 -26.74
C GLU A 140 -24.54 -11.03 -25.78
N VAL A 141 -24.85 -10.72 -24.52
CA VAL A 141 -25.12 -11.70 -23.47
C VAL A 141 -26.51 -11.43 -22.91
N ASP A 142 -27.42 -12.37 -23.10
CA ASP A 142 -28.72 -12.38 -22.45
C ASP A 142 -28.66 -13.32 -21.24
N GLY A 143 -29.03 -12.81 -20.07
CA GLY A 143 -29.08 -13.58 -18.83
C GLY A 143 -30.34 -14.43 -18.67
N GLY A 144 -31.35 -14.28 -19.55
CA GLY A 144 -32.61 -15.01 -19.43
C GLY A 144 -33.42 -14.68 -18.17
N GLY A 145 -33.09 -13.57 -17.49
CA GLY A 145 -33.60 -13.19 -16.17
C GLY A 145 -32.60 -13.32 -15.02
N ALA A 146 -31.44 -13.96 -15.24
CA ALA A 146 -30.36 -14.04 -14.25
C ALA A 146 -29.68 -12.69 -14.01
N GLU A 147 -29.14 -12.52 -12.79
CA GLU A 147 -28.35 -11.35 -12.40
C GLU A 147 -26.90 -11.50 -12.89
N LEU A 148 -26.49 -10.70 -13.87
CA LEU A 148 -25.17 -10.81 -14.50
C LEU A 148 -24.19 -9.74 -14.00
N GLU A 149 -23.08 -10.18 -13.40
CA GLU A 149 -21.93 -9.30 -13.22
C GLU A 149 -21.10 -9.25 -14.51
N ALA A 150 -21.32 -8.22 -15.31
CA ALA A 150 -20.61 -7.98 -16.58
C ALA A 150 -19.59 -6.84 -16.46
N ARG A 151 -18.30 -7.13 -16.69
CA ARG A 151 -17.18 -6.17 -16.64
C ARG A 151 -16.23 -6.40 -17.81
N ASP A 152 -16.09 -5.43 -18.73
CA ASP A 152 -15.10 -5.49 -19.84
C ASP A 152 -15.12 -6.81 -20.67
N GLY A 153 -16.31 -7.36 -20.91
CA GLY A 153 -16.50 -8.61 -21.64
C GLY A 153 -16.20 -9.88 -20.83
N TRP A 154 -15.85 -9.76 -19.54
CA TRP A 154 -16.02 -10.85 -18.57
C TRP A 154 -17.46 -10.80 -18.05
N VAL A 155 -18.09 -11.97 -17.97
CA VAL A 155 -19.39 -12.17 -17.32
C VAL A 155 -19.24 -13.30 -16.30
N LYS A 156 -19.62 -13.01 -15.06
CA LYS A 156 -19.60 -13.93 -13.92
C LYS A 156 -21.04 -14.31 -13.59
N VAL A 157 -21.32 -15.61 -13.45
CA VAL A 157 -22.69 -16.16 -13.35
C VAL A 157 -22.76 -17.25 -12.28
N LYS A 158 -23.81 -17.27 -11.47
CA LYS A 158 -24.03 -18.31 -10.44
C LYS A 158 -24.20 -19.70 -11.09
N GLU A 159 -23.92 -20.77 -10.35
CA GLU A 159 -23.95 -22.15 -10.88
C GLU A 159 -25.38 -22.57 -11.28
N GLU A 160 -26.35 -22.20 -10.47
CA GLU A 160 -27.78 -22.33 -10.76
C GLU A 160 -28.23 -21.54 -12.00
N ASP A 161 -27.67 -20.36 -12.26
CA ASP A 161 -28.08 -19.45 -13.33
C ASP A 161 -27.40 -19.77 -14.69
N PHE A 162 -26.31 -20.53 -14.71
CA PHE A 162 -25.49 -20.78 -15.91
C PHE A 162 -26.29 -21.40 -17.08
N HIS A 163 -27.40 -22.08 -16.79
CA HIS A 163 -28.27 -22.69 -17.79
C HIS A 163 -29.27 -21.73 -18.46
N LEU A 164 -29.45 -20.52 -17.91
CA LEU A 164 -30.31 -19.46 -18.46
C LEU A 164 -29.57 -18.56 -19.47
N ILE A 165 -28.23 -18.57 -19.43
CA ILE A 165 -27.39 -17.71 -20.26
C ILE A 165 -27.50 -18.07 -21.75
N SER A 166 -27.70 -17.06 -22.58
CA SER A 166 -27.50 -17.17 -24.02
C SER A 166 -26.53 -16.10 -24.53
N LEU A 167 -25.69 -16.49 -25.50
CA LEU A 167 -24.76 -15.61 -26.20
C LEU A 167 -25.29 -15.43 -27.62
N THR A 168 -25.60 -14.19 -28.02
CA THR A 168 -26.11 -13.89 -29.36
C THR A 168 -25.08 -13.11 -30.17
N CYS A 169 -24.74 -13.66 -31.34
CA CYS A 169 -23.81 -13.07 -32.29
C CYS A 169 -24.56 -12.27 -33.34
N THR A 170 -24.35 -10.96 -33.34
CA THR A 170 -24.98 -9.97 -34.21
C THR A 170 -23.94 -9.30 -35.11
N ALA A 171 -24.25 -9.15 -36.38
CA ALA A 171 -23.53 -8.30 -37.33
C ALA A 171 -24.19 -6.92 -37.39
N HIS A 172 -23.41 -5.85 -37.23
CA HIS A 172 -23.84 -4.44 -37.23
C HIS A 172 -23.16 -3.66 -38.35
N LEU A 173 -23.80 -2.61 -38.87
CA LEU A 173 -23.19 -1.67 -39.81
C LEU A 173 -22.53 -0.51 -39.05
N ALA A 174 -21.20 -0.40 -39.13
CA ALA A 174 -20.50 0.79 -38.67
C ALA A 174 -20.73 1.96 -39.65
N PRO A 175 -21.02 3.18 -39.18
CA PRO A 175 -21.00 3.63 -37.78
C PRO A 175 -22.37 3.61 -37.07
N ASP A 176 -23.46 3.33 -37.78
CA ASP A 176 -24.83 3.60 -37.30
C ASP A 176 -25.35 2.59 -36.26
N ASP A 177 -24.56 1.54 -35.96
CA ASP A 177 -24.82 0.47 -34.97
C ASP A 177 -26.05 -0.42 -35.26
N ASP A 178 -26.77 -0.16 -36.34
CA ASP A 178 -27.92 -0.96 -36.78
C ASP A 178 -27.52 -2.42 -37.13
N PRO A 179 -28.25 -3.44 -36.63
CA PRO A 179 -27.99 -4.84 -36.95
C PRO A 179 -28.37 -5.16 -38.40
N THR A 180 -27.47 -5.80 -39.15
CA THR A 180 -27.68 -6.19 -40.54
C THR A 180 -28.87 -7.14 -40.70
N SER A 181 -29.64 -6.97 -41.78
CA SER A 181 -30.68 -7.90 -42.18
C SER A 181 -30.50 -8.28 -43.67
N PRO A 182 -30.36 -9.58 -44.01
CA PRO A 182 -30.30 -10.73 -43.11
C PRO A 182 -28.93 -10.84 -42.39
N GLN A 183 -28.96 -11.36 -41.15
CA GLN A 183 -27.76 -11.72 -40.40
C GLN A 183 -26.94 -12.80 -41.13
N PRO A 184 -25.59 -12.75 -41.08
CA PRO A 184 -24.73 -13.74 -41.72
C PRO A 184 -24.76 -15.10 -41.00
N GLN A 185 -24.31 -16.16 -41.68
CA GLN A 185 -23.99 -17.41 -40.98
C GLN A 185 -22.73 -17.21 -40.14
N VAL A 186 -22.86 -17.48 -38.84
CA VAL A 186 -21.79 -17.36 -37.84
C VAL A 186 -21.22 -18.73 -37.48
N PHE A 187 -19.99 -18.75 -37.00
CA PHE A 187 -19.31 -19.92 -36.46
C PHE A 187 -18.81 -19.58 -35.06
N TRP A 188 -19.23 -20.35 -34.06
CA TRP A 188 -18.82 -20.12 -32.68
C TRP A 188 -17.48 -20.80 -32.38
N SER A 189 -16.71 -20.18 -31.50
CA SER A 189 -15.48 -20.74 -30.93
C SER A 189 -15.48 -20.55 -29.42
N LYS A 190 -14.91 -21.52 -28.72
CA LYS A 190 -14.59 -21.46 -27.29
C LYS A 190 -13.13 -21.82 -27.10
N ASP A 191 -12.39 -21.04 -26.30
CA ASP A 191 -10.99 -21.28 -25.88
C ASP A 191 -9.94 -21.44 -27.01
N GLY A 192 -10.34 -21.42 -28.29
CA GLY A 192 -9.50 -21.71 -29.47
C GLY A 192 -10.04 -22.85 -30.35
N VAL A 193 -11.10 -23.52 -29.91
CA VAL A 193 -11.76 -24.65 -30.57
C VAL A 193 -13.08 -24.17 -31.22
N TYR A 194 -13.30 -24.52 -32.49
CA TYR A 194 -14.61 -24.28 -33.12
C TYR A 194 -15.68 -25.21 -32.56
N LEU A 195 -16.82 -24.62 -32.24
CA LEU A 195 -18.01 -25.32 -31.75
C LEU A 195 -18.88 -25.76 -32.95
N PRO A 196 -19.56 -26.91 -32.88
CA PRO A 196 -20.37 -27.44 -33.98
C PRO A 196 -21.74 -26.75 -34.13
N LEU A 197 -21.80 -25.42 -33.92
CA LEU A 197 -23.02 -24.61 -34.03
C LEU A 197 -22.87 -23.51 -35.09
N HIS A 198 -23.98 -23.24 -35.78
CA HIS A 198 -24.12 -22.19 -36.80
C HIS A 198 -25.31 -21.25 -36.53
N SER A 199 -25.91 -21.39 -35.35
CA SER A 199 -26.99 -20.53 -34.87
C SER A 199 -26.42 -19.15 -34.49
N PRO A 200 -27.13 -18.04 -34.75
CA PRO A 200 -26.75 -16.73 -34.21
C PRO A 200 -26.78 -16.72 -32.68
N THR A 201 -27.59 -17.56 -32.03
CA THR A 201 -27.61 -17.71 -30.56
C THR A 201 -27.01 -19.05 -30.11
N LEU A 202 -26.14 -19.00 -29.11
CA LEU A 202 -25.46 -20.12 -28.46
C LEU A 202 -25.92 -20.21 -26.99
N LEU A 203 -26.26 -21.41 -26.50
CA LEU A 203 -26.48 -21.67 -25.07
C LEU A 203 -25.23 -22.35 -24.49
N PRO A 204 -24.36 -21.66 -23.73
CA PRO A 204 -23.08 -22.21 -23.24
C PRO A 204 -23.27 -23.52 -22.46
N ALA A 205 -24.35 -23.61 -21.67
CA ALA A 205 -24.74 -24.79 -20.90
C ALA A 205 -24.93 -26.07 -21.75
N THR A 206 -25.23 -25.94 -23.04
CA THR A 206 -25.47 -27.08 -23.95
C THR A 206 -24.23 -27.52 -24.74
N VAL A 207 -23.10 -26.82 -24.60
CA VAL A 207 -21.97 -26.95 -25.52
C VAL A 207 -20.64 -27.25 -24.81
N HIS A 208 -20.38 -28.55 -24.68
CA HIS A 208 -19.09 -29.11 -24.30
C HIS A 208 -18.02 -28.80 -25.37
N ASP A 209 -16.80 -28.48 -24.94
CA ASP A 209 -15.63 -28.49 -25.82
C ASP A 209 -15.15 -29.94 -25.94
N PRO A 210 -15.30 -30.58 -27.12
CA PRO A 210 -15.01 -32.01 -27.27
C PRO A 210 -13.49 -32.31 -27.31
N THR A 211 -12.62 -31.31 -27.14
CA THR A 211 -11.18 -31.50 -26.95
C THR A 211 -10.76 -31.63 -25.48
N LYS A 212 -11.62 -31.21 -24.54
CA LYS A 212 -11.41 -31.37 -23.09
C LYS A 212 -11.73 -32.79 -22.66
N SER A 213 -11.13 -33.24 -21.56
CA SER A 213 -11.32 -34.61 -21.08
C SER A 213 -12.79 -34.87 -20.71
N HIS A 214 -13.29 -36.06 -21.04
CA HIS A 214 -14.56 -36.56 -20.47
C HIS A 214 -14.32 -36.95 -19.01
N VAL A 215 -14.27 -35.95 -18.12
CA VAL A 215 -14.16 -36.16 -16.67
C VAL A 215 -15.39 -36.93 -16.20
N GLY A 216 -15.20 -38.15 -15.72
CA GLY A 216 -16.29 -39.11 -15.44
C GLY A 216 -17.19 -38.80 -14.25
N ALA A 217 -17.13 -37.59 -13.69
CA ALA A 217 -17.95 -37.13 -12.59
C ALA A 217 -19.04 -36.19 -13.11
N ALA A 218 -20.31 -36.51 -12.86
CA ALA A 218 -21.46 -35.73 -13.37
C ALA A 218 -21.37 -34.23 -13.03
N ASN A 219 -20.89 -33.90 -11.83
CA ASN A 219 -20.78 -32.53 -11.32
C ASN A 219 -19.61 -31.74 -11.95
N ALA A 220 -18.58 -32.42 -12.49
CA ALA A 220 -17.45 -31.73 -13.14
C ALA A 220 -17.84 -31.12 -14.50
N SER A 221 -19.01 -31.47 -15.03
CA SER A 221 -19.50 -31.03 -16.34
C SER A 221 -19.56 -29.51 -16.47
N GLN A 222 -20.18 -28.80 -15.51
CA GLN A 222 -20.40 -27.35 -15.59
C GLN A 222 -19.12 -26.53 -15.43
N LEU A 223 -18.17 -26.96 -14.58
CA LEU A 223 -16.90 -26.27 -14.41
C LEU A 223 -16.11 -26.18 -15.71
N LEU A 224 -16.16 -27.21 -16.55
CA LEU A 224 -15.56 -27.25 -17.89
C LEU A 224 -16.30 -26.38 -18.93
N LEU A 225 -17.52 -25.90 -18.63
CA LEU A 225 -18.27 -24.98 -19.50
C LEU A 225 -17.82 -23.52 -19.35
N GLN A 226 -17.08 -23.17 -18.31
CA GLN A 226 -16.37 -21.88 -18.24
C GLN A 226 -15.39 -21.70 -19.41
N GLY A 227 -15.26 -20.48 -19.94
CA GLY A 227 -14.25 -20.15 -20.94
C GLY A 227 -14.52 -18.92 -21.80
N ALA A 228 -13.62 -18.70 -22.75
CA ALA A 228 -13.62 -17.55 -23.66
C ALA A 228 -14.37 -17.89 -24.96
N TYR A 229 -15.59 -17.37 -25.09
CA TYR A 229 -16.46 -17.51 -26.25
C TYR A 229 -16.29 -16.35 -27.22
N TRP A 230 -16.42 -16.61 -28.53
CA TRP A 230 -16.61 -15.60 -29.57
C TRP A 230 -17.24 -16.22 -30.81
N CYS A 231 -17.70 -15.39 -31.74
CA CYS A 231 -18.11 -15.83 -33.07
C CYS A 231 -17.23 -15.24 -34.17
N GLU A 232 -17.16 -15.91 -35.31
CA GLU A 232 -16.69 -15.33 -36.57
C GLU A 232 -17.63 -15.62 -37.74
N ALA A 233 -17.72 -14.69 -38.69
CA ALA A 233 -18.54 -14.78 -39.89
C ALA A 233 -17.68 -14.57 -41.13
N TRP A 234 -17.88 -15.42 -42.13
CA TRP A 234 -17.02 -15.48 -43.31
C TRP A 234 -17.70 -14.77 -44.48
N GLN A 235 -17.15 -13.64 -44.93
CA GLN A 235 -17.76 -12.85 -46.00
C GLN A 235 -17.85 -13.69 -47.30
N PRO A 236 -19.04 -13.84 -47.92
CA PRO A 236 -19.21 -14.73 -49.05
C PRO A 236 -18.27 -14.44 -50.23
N ARG A 237 -17.39 -15.41 -50.54
CA ARG A 237 -16.34 -15.37 -51.60
C ARG A 237 -15.11 -14.51 -51.27
N SER A 238 -14.98 -14.05 -50.04
CA SER A 238 -13.80 -13.34 -49.54
C SER A 238 -12.92 -14.28 -48.70
N PRO A 239 -11.61 -14.01 -48.58
CA PRO A 239 -10.80 -14.51 -47.48
C PRO A 239 -11.03 -13.72 -46.18
N ALA A 240 -11.74 -12.59 -46.22
CA ALA A 240 -12.08 -11.80 -45.04
C ALA A 240 -13.01 -12.60 -44.10
N ARG A 241 -12.54 -12.76 -42.87
CA ARG A 241 -13.36 -13.12 -41.70
C ARG A 241 -13.59 -11.88 -40.87
N HIS A 242 -14.81 -11.76 -40.35
CA HIS A 242 -15.17 -10.82 -39.30
C HIS A 242 -15.17 -11.64 -38.00
N VAL A 243 -14.62 -11.10 -36.93
CA VAL A 243 -14.52 -11.78 -35.62
C VAL A 243 -15.09 -10.82 -34.58
N SER A 244 -15.90 -11.33 -33.65
CA SER A 244 -16.56 -10.50 -32.65
C SER A 244 -15.62 -10.04 -31.53
N ASN A 245 -16.13 -9.16 -30.64
CA ASN A 245 -15.63 -9.15 -29.27
C ASN A 245 -15.69 -10.57 -28.68
N LYS A 246 -14.74 -10.88 -27.81
CA LYS A 246 -14.79 -12.11 -27.02
C LYS A 246 -15.58 -11.85 -25.74
N VAL A 247 -16.20 -12.89 -25.21
CA VAL A 247 -16.85 -12.92 -23.90
C VAL A 247 -16.22 -14.03 -23.07
N LEU A 248 -15.67 -13.72 -21.90
CA LEU A 248 -15.28 -14.72 -20.92
C LEU A 248 -16.46 -14.99 -20.00
N LEU A 249 -16.94 -16.22 -20.00
CA LEU A 249 -17.96 -16.69 -19.07
C LEU A 249 -17.31 -17.52 -17.96
N THR A 250 -17.44 -17.09 -16.71
CA THR A 250 -16.99 -17.85 -15.53
C THR A 250 -18.14 -18.09 -14.56
N LEU A 251 -17.99 -19.13 -13.75
CA LEU A 251 -18.90 -19.43 -12.66
C LEU A 251 -18.56 -18.56 -11.44
N ASP A 252 -19.58 -18.15 -10.69
CA ASP A 252 -19.39 -17.59 -9.35
C ASP A 252 -18.98 -18.71 -8.37
N GLY A 253 -18.40 -18.32 -7.24
CA GLY A 253 -17.81 -19.24 -6.28
C GLY A 253 -16.56 -19.98 -6.79
N HIS A 254 -16.14 -19.81 -8.05
CA HIS A 254 -15.09 -20.59 -8.69
C HIS A 254 -14.06 -19.72 -9.43
N GLU A 255 -12.80 -20.13 -9.36
CA GLU A 255 -11.65 -19.46 -9.97
C GLU A 255 -10.79 -20.48 -10.73
N VAL A 256 -10.15 -20.03 -11.80
CA VAL A 256 -9.33 -20.90 -12.67
C VAL A 256 -7.87 -20.52 -12.52
N LEU A 257 -7.04 -21.46 -12.08
CA LEU A 257 -5.59 -21.31 -12.07
C LEU A 257 -5.03 -21.88 -13.38
N LEU A 258 -4.41 -21.03 -14.18
CA LEU A 258 -3.61 -21.43 -15.33
C LEU A 258 -2.17 -21.69 -14.87
N LEU A 259 -1.70 -22.92 -15.05
CA LEU A 259 -0.29 -23.27 -14.96
C LEU A 259 0.29 -23.49 -16.36
N HIS A 260 1.41 -22.83 -16.64
CA HIS A 260 2.25 -23.09 -17.81
C HIS A 260 3.65 -23.45 -17.30
N PHE A 261 4.13 -24.65 -17.61
CA PHE A 261 5.45 -25.12 -17.19
C PHE A 261 6.15 -25.89 -18.31
N LYS A 262 7.42 -26.24 -18.10
CA LYS A 262 8.21 -27.08 -18.99
C LYS A 262 8.64 -28.36 -18.25
N GLU A 263 8.66 -29.48 -18.96
CA GLU A 263 9.29 -30.72 -18.49
C GLU A 263 10.46 -31.09 -19.41
N ARG A 264 11.55 -31.59 -18.82
CA ARG A 264 12.64 -32.25 -19.57
C ARG A 264 12.22 -33.69 -19.85
N TRP A 265 12.14 -34.05 -21.12
CA TRP A 265 11.67 -35.35 -21.56
C TRP A 265 12.72 -36.06 -22.42
N SER A 266 12.94 -37.35 -22.15
CA SER A 266 13.88 -38.17 -22.91
C SER A 266 13.20 -38.77 -24.13
N TRP A 267 13.85 -38.67 -25.30
CA TRP A 267 13.41 -39.28 -26.56
C TRP A 267 13.23 -40.81 -26.52
N GLN A 268 13.64 -41.47 -25.43
CA GLN A 268 13.46 -42.91 -25.21
C GLN A 268 12.16 -43.27 -24.45
N ALA A 269 11.47 -42.28 -23.89
CA ALA A 269 10.15 -42.44 -23.28
C ALA A 269 9.03 -42.19 -24.32
N PRO A 270 7.77 -42.62 -24.07
CA PRO A 270 6.61 -42.08 -24.78
C PRO A 270 6.33 -40.63 -24.32
N PRO A 271 5.73 -39.77 -25.17
CA PRO A 271 5.39 -38.40 -24.79
C PRO A 271 4.39 -38.38 -23.62
N PRO A 272 4.46 -37.37 -22.73
CA PRO A 272 3.59 -37.33 -21.55
C PRO A 272 2.13 -37.22 -21.99
N THR A 273 1.31 -38.18 -21.57
CA THR A 273 -0.14 -38.16 -21.81
C THR A 273 -0.82 -37.12 -20.91
N THR A 274 -2.03 -36.68 -21.26
CA THR A 274 -2.82 -35.76 -20.43
C THR A 274 -3.00 -36.26 -19.00
N HIS A 275 -3.22 -37.57 -18.81
CA HIS A 275 -3.35 -38.18 -17.49
C HIS A 275 -2.00 -38.29 -16.74
N SER A 276 -0.87 -38.42 -17.46
CA SER A 276 0.47 -38.33 -16.85
C SER A 276 0.77 -36.91 -16.36
N VAL A 277 0.43 -35.89 -17.17
CA VAL A 277 0.51 -34.47 -16.80
C VAL A 277 -0.33 -34.18 -15.56
N GLU A 278 -1.60 -34.62 -15.56
CA GLU A 278 -2.50 -34.50 -14.42
C GLU A 278 -1.89 -35.11 -13.16
N GLY A 279 -1.42 -36.36 -13.22
CA GLY A 279 -0.81 -37.06 -12.09
C GLY A 279 0.47 -36.41 -11.56
N THR A 280 1.24 -35.71 -12.40
CA THR A 280 2.39 -34.89 -11.96
C THR A 280 1.90 -33.62 -11.25
N VAL A 281 0.94 -32.89 -11.82
CA VAL A 281 0.39 -31.65 -11.24
C VAL A 281 -0.30 -31.90 -9.91
N ARG A 282 -1.10 -32.98 -9.79
CA ARG A 282 -1.72 -33.42 -8.53
C ARG A 282 -0.67 -33.63 -7.44
N ARG A 283 0.31 -34.51 -7.70
CA ARG A 283 1.40 -34.82 -6.76
C ARG A 283 2.24 -33.61 -6.37
N ALA A 284 2.45 -32.66 -7.29
CA ALA A 284 3.21 -31.46 -7.03
C ALA A 284 2.48 -30.50 -6.06
N LEU A 285 1.16 -30.44 -6.14
CA LEU A 285 0.33 -29.49 -5.39
C LEU A 285 -0.27 -30.08 -4.12
N SER A 286 -0.65 -31.35 -4.07
CA SER A 286 -1.16 -32.00 -2.85
C SER A 286 -0.13 -32.11 -1.73
N ALA A 287 1.16 -31.94 -2.03
CA ALA A 287 2.24 -31.77 -1.06
C ALA A 287 2.22 -30.41 -0.31
N SER A 288 1.37 -29.45 -0.70
CA SER A 288 1.27 -28.12 -0.07
C SER A 288 -0.12 -27.50 -0.03
N LEU A 289 -1.09 -28.07 -0.76
CA LEU A 289 -2.50 -27.64 -0.77
C LEU A 289 -3.37 -28.81 -0.23
N PRO A 290 -4.06 -28.63 0.90
CA PRO A 290 -4.92 -29.68 1.45
C PRO A 290 -6.11 -29.94 0.52
N HIS A 291 -6.54 -31.21 0.43
CA HIS A 291 -7.64 -31.67 -0.43
C HIS A 291 -7.49 -31.37 -1.94
N PHE A 292 -6.26 -31.14 -2.42
CA PHE A 292 -6.03 -30.83 -3.83
C PHE A 292 -6.42 -31.95 -4.81
N GLU A 293 -6.44 -33.20 -4.35
CA GLU A 293 -6.80 -34.37 -5.18
C GLU A 293 -8.24 -34.32 -5.70
N ASP A 294 -9.14 -33.55 -5.06
CA ASP A 294 -10.55 -33.44 -5.43
C ASP A 294 -10.82 -32.41 -6.56
N PHE A 295 -9.86 -31.54 -6.90
CA PHE A 295 -10.09 -30.47 -7.88
C PHE A 295 -10.02 -30.95 -9.34
N PRO A 296 -10.89 -30.44 -10.25
CA PRO A 296 -10.80 -30.73 -11.68
C PRO A 296 -9.57 -30.08 -12.33
N ILE A 297 -8.91 -30.84 -13.21
CA ILE A 297 -7.71 -30.45 -13.93
C ILE A 297 -7.92 -30.75 -15.43
N ASP A 298 -7.80 -29.71 -16.28
CA ASP A 298 -7.92 -29.81 -17.74
C ASP A 298 -6.58 -29.45 -18.41
N VAL A 299 -6.11 -30.31 -19.31
CA VAL A 299 -4.80 -30.15 -19.96
C VAL A 299 -5.00 -29.51 -21.33
N LEU A 300 -4.95 -28.17 -21.36
CA LEU A 300 -5.19 -27.36 -22.55
C LEU A 300 -4.31 -27.76 -23.75
N SER A 301 -2.99 -27.86 -23.53
CA SER A 301 -2.01 -28.12 -24.58
C SER A 301 -0.74 -28.77 -24.04
N ILE A 302 -0.24 -29.79 -24.75
CA ILE A 302 1.09 -30.40 -24.53
C ILE A 302 1.91 -30.11 -25.80
N VAL A 303 3.00 -29.36 -25.68
CA VAL A 303 3.72 -28.80 -26.81
C VAL A 303 5.22 -29.09 -26.72
N THR A 304 5.65 -30.22 -27.29
CA THR A 304 7.07 -30.55 -27.45
C THR A 304 7.80 -29.48 -28.27
N LYS A 305 8.87 -28.92 -27.71
CA LYS A 305 9.87 -28.12 -28.43
C LYS A 305 11.18 -28.89 -28.51
N ASP A 306 11.73 -28.94 -29.70
CA ASP A 306 12.96 -29.66 -30.00
C ASP A 306 14.13 -28.69 -29.81
N GLU A 307 14.79 -28.75 -28.65
CA GLU A 307 16.02 -27.99 -28.38
C GLU A 307 17.21 -28.78 -28.96
N VAL A 308 17.55 -28.45 -30.20
CA VAL A 308 18.40 -29.20 -31.15
C VAL A 308 19.78 -29.62 -30.60
N GLU A 309 20.29 -28.95 -29.57
CA GLU A 309 21.64 -29.17 -29.04
C GLU A 309 21.72 -30.19 -27.89
N SER A 310 20.61 -30.84 -27.50
CA SER A 310 20.64 -31.89 -26.48
C SER A 310 19.70 -33.08 -26.76
N ASN A 311 20.04 -34.26 -26.26
CA ASN A 311 19.21 -35.47 -26.33
C ASN A 311 18.02 -35.44 -25.35
N VAL A 312 17.44 -34.26 -25.12
CA VAL A 312 16.31 -33.99 -24.21
C VAL A 312 15.39 -33.00 -24.91
N ALA A 313 14.14 -33.38 -25.18
CA ALA A 313 13.14 -32.44 -25.66
C ALA A 313 12.55 -31.66 -24.46
N VAL A 314 12.07 -30.45 -24.73
CA VAL A 314 11.44 -29.60 -23.72
C VAL A 314 9.94 -29.54 -24.00
N VAL A 315 9.16 -30.28 -23.20
CA VAL A 315 7.70 -30.32 -23.34
C VAL A 315 7.10 -29.13 -22.60
N SER A 316 6.52 -28.19 -23.34
CA SER A 316 5.82 -27.03 -22.80
C SER A 316 4.34 -27.37 -22.59
N THR A 317 3.91 -27.44 -21.33
CA THR A 317 2.58 -27.94 -20.94
C THR A 317 1.75 -26.83 -20.31
N ARG A 318 0.47 -26.76 -20.68
CA ARG A 318 -0.52 -25.81 -20.11
C ARG A 318 -1.70 -26.55 -19.51
N VAL A 319 -2.11 -26.12 -18.34
CA VAL A 319 -3.12 -26.77 -17.50
C VAL A 319 -4.04 -25.73 -16.86
N GLN A 320 -5.35 -25.97 -16.90
CA GLN A 320 -6.36 -25.29 -16.09
C GLN A 320 -6.66 -26.14 -14.85
N ILE A 321 -6.68 -25.51 -13.68
CA ILE A 321 -7.17 -26.12 -12.43
C ILE A 321 -8.36 -25.29 -11.95
N HIS A 322 -9.49 -25.93 -11.70
CA HIS A 322 -10.70 -25.27 -11.20
C HIS A 322 -10.70 -25.32 -9.67
N LEU A 323 -10.60 -24.16 -9.03
CA LEU A 323 -10.53 -23.99 -7.58
C LEU A 323 -11.81 -23.31 -7.07
N PRO A 324 -12.54 -23.86 -6.10
CA PRO A 324 -13.57 -23.12 -5.37
C PRO A 324 -12.92 -21.95 -4.62
N SER A 325 -13.46 -20.75 -4.77
CA SER A 325 -12.95 -19.52 -4.15
C SER A 325 -13.06 -19.51 -2.62
N SER A 326 -13.99 -20.29 -2.05
CA SER A 326 -14.10 -20.57 -0.61
C SER A 326 -13.14 -21.66 -0.12
N SER A 327 -12.37 -22.31 -1.00
CA SER A 327 -11.41 -23.33 -0.58
C SER A 327 -10.15 -22.71 0.04
N ALA A 328 -9.67 -23.29 1.14
CA ALA A 328 -8.38 -22.94 1.73
C ALA A 328 -7.23 -23.05 0.71
N ALA A 329 -7.33 -23.99 -0.24
CA ALA A 329 -6.38 -24.13 -1.35
C ALA A 329 -6.34 -22.88 -2.25
N PHE A 330 -7.49 -22.30 -2.61
CA PHE A 330 -7.54 -21.02 -3.33
C PHE A 330 -6.89 -19.89 -2.52
N GLY A 331 -7.19 -19.77 -1.22
CA GLY A 331 -6.56 -18.76 -0.35
C GLY A 331 -5.03 -18.86 -0.33
N ILE A 332 -4.48 -20.07 -0.22
CA ILE A 332 -3.03 -20.33 -0.25
C ILE A 332 -2.45 -20.01 -1.63
N VAL A 333 -3.04 -20.49 -2.72
CA VAL A 333 -2.61 -20.20 -4.10
C VAL A 333 -2.62 -18.70 -4.38
N LEU A 334 -3.69 -18.00 -3.99
CA LEU A 334 -3.84 -16.56 -4.17
C LEU A 334 -2.75 -15.79 -3.42
N ALA A 335 -2.42 -16.19 -2.19
CA ALA A 335 -1.31 -15.61 -1.42
C ALA A 335 0.05 -15.87 -2.10
N MET A 336 0.31 -17.10 -2.57
CA MET A 336 1.55 -17.45 -3.28
C MET A 336 1.73 -16.69 -4.59
N VAL A 337 0.65 -16.52 -5.37
CA VAL A 337 0.65 -15.76 -6.65
C VAL A 337 0.78 -14.25 -6.39
N ARG A 338 0.13 -13.70 -5.35
CA ARG A 338 0.33 -12.31 -4.90
C ARG A 338 1.77 -12.04 -4.43
N GLY A 339 2.43 -13.04 -3.85
CA GLY A 339 3.85 -13.01 -3.47
C GLY A 339 4.83 -13.13 -4.63
N GLY A 340 4.36 -13.32 -5.87
CA GLY A 340 5.16 -13.23 -7.10
C GLY A 340 6.10 -14.40 -7.41
N ARG A 341 6.50 -15.23 -6.43
CA ARG A 341 7.35 -16.42 -6.65
C ARG A 341 6.92 -17.70 -5.93
N GLY A 342 6.16 -17.62 -4.84
CA GLY A 342 5.99 -18.75 -3.91
C GLY A 342 5.39 -20.04 -4.51
N LEU A 343 4.57 -19.93 -5.55
CA LEU A 343 4.02 -21.08 -6.29
C LEU A 343 4.97 -21.58 -7.39
N GLU A 344 5.78 -20.69 -7.95
CA GLU A 344 6.78 -21.03 -8.97
C GLU A 344 7.94 -21.79 -8.30
N ASP A 345 8.46 -21.26 -7.19
CA ASP A 345 9.45 -21.92 -6.31
C ASP A 345 8.99 -23.30 -5.80
N LEU A 346 7.69 -23.51 -5.62
CA LEU A 346 7.11 -24.80 -5.22
C LEU A 346 7.16 -25.81 -6.38
N LEU A 347 6.67 -25.41 -7.56
CA LEU A 347 6.62 -26.27 -8.74
C LEU A 347 8.03 -26.62 -9.27
N GLU A 348 9.00 -25.71 -9.16
CA GLU A 348 10.41 -26.02 -9.51
C GLU A 348 11.02 -27.10 -8.60
N ARG A 349 10.69 -27.10 -7.30
CA ARG A 349 11.14 -28.16 -6.36
C ARG A 349 10.58 -29.55 -6.70
N THR A 350 9.45 -29.60 -7.41
CA THR A 350 8.84 -30.86 -7.87
C THR A 350 9.35 -31.31 -9.24
N GLY A 351 10.28 -30.55 -9.86
CA GLY A 351 10.93 -30.88 -11.13
C GLY A 351 10.30 -30.21 -12.37
N LEU A 352 9.30 -29.34 -12.19
CA LEU A 352 8.68 -28.59 -13.28
C LEU A 352 9.47 -27.31 -13.54
N LEU A 353 10.03 -27.14 -14.74
CA LEU A 353 10.96 -26.06 -15.06
C LEU A 353 10.25 -24.82 -15.59
N SER A 354 10.70 -23.63 -15.19
CA SER A 354 10.11 -22.34 -15.60
C SER A 354 8.57 -22.28 -15.45
N PRO A 355 7.99 -22.69 -14.30
CA PRO A 355 6.56 -22.62 -14.08
C PRO A 355 6.10 -21.16 -13.97
N ALA A 356 4.99 -20.85 -14.62
CA ALA A 356 4.27 -19.59 -14.53
C ALA A 356 2.81 -19.86 -14.17
N ALA A 357 2.27 -19.09 -13.21
CA ALA A 357 0.96 -19.34 -12.60
C ALA A 357 0.06 -18.09 -12.60
N ALA A 358 -1.00 -18.07 -13.39
CA ALA A 358 -1.84 -16.90 -13.58
C ALA A 358 -3.34 -17.22 -13.47
N PHE A 359 -4.16 -16.22 -13.16
CA PHE A 359 -5.63 -16.34 -13.20
C PHE A 359 -6.15 -15.67 -14.47
N PRO A 360 -7.12 -16.25 -15.21
CA PRO A 360 -7.81 -15.59 -16.32
C PRO A 360 -8.43 -14.24 -15.99
N THR A 361 -8.79 -14.04 -14.72
CA THR A 361 -9.65 -12.99 -14.15
C THR A 361 -8.87 -11.98 -13.30
N ARG A 362 -7.59 -12.23 -12.98
CA ARG A 362 -6.81 -11.40 -12.03
C ARG A 362 -5.41 -11.11 -12.54
N CYS A 363 -5.13 -9.84 -12.80
CA CYS A 363 -3.81 -9.38 -13.19
C CYS A 363 -2.83 -9.50 -12.01
N ARG A 364 -1.67 -10.11 -12.26
CA ARG A 364 -0.54 -10.12 -11.30
C ARG A 364 -0.16 -8.69 -10.92
N ARG A 365 0.36 -8.51 -9.69
CA ARG A 365 1.07 -7.28 -9.32
C ARG A 365 2.24 -7.11 -10.30
N TRP A 366 2.27 -6.01 -11.03
CA TRP A 366 3.31 -5.73 -12.02
C TRP A 366 4.00 -4.42 -11.66
N THR A 367 5.33 -4.43 -11.66
CA THR A 367 6.13 -3.21 -11.59
C THR A 367 6.84 -3.08 -12.93
N GLU A 368 6.59 -2.00 -13.67
CA GLU A 368 7.28 -1.74 -14.92
C GLU A 368 8.65 -1.12 -14.62
N GLU A 369 9.73 -1.86 -14.89
CA GLU A 369 11.09 -1.50 -14.45
C GLU A 369 11.61 -0.18 -15.03
N THR A 370 11.12 0.23 -16.21
CA THR A 370 11.53 1.45 -16.92
C THR A 370 10.81 2.71 -16.45
N SER A 371 9.61 2.59 -15.88
CA SER A 371 8.75 3.70 -15.46
C SER A 371 8.56 3.78 -13.94
N GLY A 372 8.91 2.70 -13.22
CA GLY A 372 8.70 2.57 -11.78
C GLY A 372 7.24 2.34 -11.38
N ILE A 373 6.30 2.24 -12.34
CA ILE A 373 4.87 2.15 -12.03
C ILE A 373 4.55 0.78 -11.43
N ALA A 374 4.20 0.78 -10.13
CA ALA A 374 3.68 -0.40 -9.44
C ALA A 374 2.15 -0.47 -9.57
N TRP A 375 1.66 -1.52 -10.23
CA TRP A 375 0.23 -1.82 -10.38
C TRP A 375 -0.23 -2.86 -9.35
N PRO A 376 -1.36 -2.65 -8.67
CA PRO A 376 -1.87 -3.59 -7.67
C PRO A 376 -2.37 -4.89 -8.31
N PHE A 377 -2.29 -5.99 -7.58
CA PHE A 377 -2.98 -7.23 -7.93
C PHE A 377 -4.49 -6.96 -7.98
N SER A 378 -5.10 -7.12 -9.15
CA SER A 378 -6.45 -6.60 -9.44
C SER A 378 -7.27 -7.55 -10.29
N GLU A 379 -8.59 -7.51 -10.12
CA GLU A 379 -9.52 -8.17 -11.04
C GLU A 379 -9.64 -7.42 -12.38
N VAL A 380 -10.31 -8.05 -13.35
CA VAL A 380 -10.68 -7.44 -14.63
C VAL A 380 -11.43 -6.13 -14.45
N GLY A 381 -11.07 -5.14 -15.26
CA GLY A 381 -11.67 -3.80 -15.25
C GLY A 381 -10.62 -2.69 -15.20
N LYS A 382 -11.03 -1.52 -14.73
CA LYS A 382 -10.15 -0.37 -14.51
C LYS A 382 -9.32 -0.56 -13.24
N VAL A 383 -8.01 -0.36 -13.35
CA VAL A 383 -7.02 -0.48 -12.29
C VAL A 383 -6.29 0.85 -12.13
N GLN A 384 -6.12 1.33 -10.90
CA GLN A 384 -5.26 2.48 -10.61
C GLN A 384 -3.88 1.99 -10.12
N PRO A 385 -2.77 2.66 -10.48
CA PRO A 385 -1.44 2.31 -9.98
C PRO A 385 -1.32 2.70 -8.49
N LEU A 386 -0.49 1.98 -7.74
CA LEU A 386 -0.36 2.12 -6.28
C LEU A 386 0.21 3.47 -5.82
N HIS A 387 1.11 4.06 -6.60
CA HIS A 387 2.02 5.11 -6.12
C HIS A 387 2.26 6.28 -7.09
N TYR A 388 1.46 6.43 -8.16
CA TYR A 388 1.66 7.50 -9.15
C TYR A 388 0.32 8.04 -9.66
N ARG A 389 0.29 9.30 -10.08
CA ARG A 389 -0.83 9.85 -10.87
C ARG A 389 -0.39 10.01 -12.30
N CYS A 390 -1.15 9.39 -13.19
CA CYS A 390 -1.07 9.58 -14.63
C CYS A 390 -2.33 10.35 -15.05
N GLU A 391 -2.17 11.60 -15.50
CA GLU A 391 -3.26 12.43 -16.00
C GLU A 391 -3.23 12.48 -17.54
N ALA A 392 -4.39 12.29 -18.17
CA ALA A 392 -4.62 12.54 -19.59
C ALA A 392 -4.66 14.05 -19.88
N ALA A 393 -4.70 14.41 -21.17
CA ALA A 393 -4.80 15.80 -21.65
C ALA A 393 -5.91 16.66 -20.99
N GLY A 394 -7.02 16.01 -20.57
CA GLY A 394 -8.13 16.67 -19.87
C GLY A 394 -8.00 16.75 -18.35
N GLY A 395 -6.85 16.39 -17.76
CA GLY A 395 -6.66 16.34 -16.30
C GLY A 395 -7.40 15.19 -15.59
N GLY A 396 -7.97 14.25 -16.35
CA GLY A 396 -8.58 13.03 -15.83
C GLY A 396 -7.54 11.93 -15.60
N LEU A 397 -7.70 11.14 -14.53
CA LEU A 397 -6.78 10.04 -14.21
C LEU A 397 -6.91 8.89 -15.21
N LEU A 398 -5.80 8.49 -15.80
CA LEU A 398 -5.69 7.30 -16.64
C LEU A 398 -5.54 6.06 -15.77
N ALA A 399 -6.59 5.26 -15.73
CA ALA A 399 -6.56 3.91 -15.19
C ALA A 399 -5.97 2.95 -16.25
N GLY A 400 -5.09 2.06 -15.83
CA GLY A 400 -4.79 0.85 -16.60
C GLY A 400 -6.03 -0.04 -16.68
N ARG A 401 -6.06 -0.97 -17.64
CA ARG A 401 -7.20 -1.88 -17.84
C ARG A 401 -6.73 -3.32 -17.74
N CYS A 402 -7.09 -4.00 -16.65
CA CYS A 402 -6.86 -5.44 -16.53
C CYS A 402 -7.79 -6.15 -17.50
N ARG A 403 -7.25 -6.75 -18.55
CA ARG A 403 -7.99 -7.55 -19.52
C ARG A 403 -7.77 -9.02 -19.23
N TRP A 404 -8.86 -9.78 -19.22
CA TRP A 404 -8.81 -11.22 -19.02
C TRP A 404 -8.15 -11.95 -20.20
N ASN A 405 -7.63 -13.15 -19.93
CA ASN A 405 -7.24 -14.09 -20.98
C ASN A 405 -7.32 -15.53 -20.45
N TYR A 406 -8.30 -16.30 -20.91
CA TYR A 406 -8.60 -17.63 -20.38
C TYR A 406 -7.57 -18.72 -20.72
N THR A 407 -6.64 -18.46 -21.64
CA THR A 407 -5.58 -19.43 -22.02
C THR A 407 -4.16 -18.97 -21.67
N HIS A 408 -3.97 -17.72 -21.24
CA HIS A 408 -2.65 -17.15 -20.92
C HIS A 408 -2.58 -16.37 -19.58
N GLY A 409 -3.71 -16.09 -18.93
CA GLY A 409 -3.79 -15.30 -17.70
C GLY A 409 -4.02 -13.81 -17.98
N ALA A 410 -4.74 -13.13 -17.08
CA ALA A 410 -5.09 -11.73 -17.25
C ALA A 410 -3.85 -10.84 -17.34
N ALA A 411 -3.87 -9.91 -18.30
CA ALA A 411 -2.80 -8.97 -18.57
C ALA A 411 -3.28 -7.53 -18.35
N LEU A 412 -2.46 -6.71 -17.69
CA LEU A 412 -2.72 -5.28 -17.62
C LEU A 412 -2.37 -4.65 -18.97
N HIS A 413 -3.30 -3.90 -19.53
CA HIS A 413 -3.04 -3.00 -20.64
C HIS A 413 -3.07 -1.56 -20.14
N PHE A 414 -1.96 -0.85 -20.35
CA PHE A 414 -1.80 0.58 -20.11
C PHE A 414 -1.06 1.16 -21.31
N ASP A 415 -1.50 2.30 -21.83
CA ASP A 415 -0.78 3.01 -22.88
C ASP A 415 -0.06 4.23 -22.25
N PRO A 416 1.28 4.19 -22.10
CA PRO A 416 2.01 5.30 -21.52
C PRO A 416 1.97 6.56 -22.41
N HIS A 417 1.61 6.47 -23.69
CA HIS A 417 1.53 7.60 -24.60
C HIS A 417 0.24 8.43 -24.43
N GLU A 418 -0.81 7.87 -23.83
CA GLU A 418 -1.98 8.66 -23.40
C GLU A 418 -1.64 9.57 -22.20
N CYS A 419 -0.60 9.22 -21.44
CA CYS A 419 -0.18 9.93 -20.24
C CYS A 419 0.55 11.23 -20.55
N GLN A 420 -0.11 12.38 -20.36
CA GLN A 420 0.52 13.68 -20.56
C GLN A 420 1.25 14.20 -19.31
N ARG A 421 0.89 13.69 -18.13
CA ARG A 421 1.51 14.08 -16.86
C ARG A 421 1.62 12.87 -15.93
N PHE A 422 2.85 12.37 -15.79
CA PHE A 422 3.28 11.63 -14.61
C PHE A 422 3.83 12.63 -13.59
N ASP A 423 3.10 12.89 -12.52
CA ASP A 423 3.74 13.38 -11.29
C ASP A 423 3.08 12.83 -10.02
N PHE A 424 3.89 12.77 -8.97
CA PHE A 424 3.44 12.48 -7.60
C PHE A 424 2.81 13.73 -6.95
N CYS A 425 2.89 14.88 -7.62
CA CYS A 425 2.90 16.18 -6.98
C CYS A 425 1.50 16.75 -6.70
N PRO A 426 1.32 17.49 -5.59
CA PRO A 426 0.09 18.25 -5.36
C PRO A 426 -0.18 19.25 -6.49
N ARG A 427 -1.44 19.59 -6.74
CA ARG A 427 -1.81 20.64 -7.69
C ARG A 427 -1.12 21.96 -7.30
N GLY A 428 -0.53 22.64 -8.29
CA GLY A 428 0.30 23.83 -8.08
C GLY A 428 1.80 23.55 -7.98
N TYR A 429 2.21 22.29 -7.84
CA TYR A 429 3.61 21.86 -7.94
C TYR A 429 3.89 21.19 -9.30
N THR A 430 5.16 20.89 -9.55
CA THR A 430 5.63 20.19 -10.76
C THR A 430 6.75 19.24 -10.36
N GLY A 431 6.73 18.02 -10.88
CA GLY A 431 7.77 17.01 -10.59
C GLY A 431 9.14 17.41 -11.12
N LEU A 432 10.16 17.11 -10.33
CA LEU A 432 11.54 16.89 -10.79
C LEU A 432 11.82 15.37 -10.74
N ALA A 433 13.05 14.91 -10.96
CA ALA A 433 13.36 13.48 -10.89
C ALA A 433 13.24 12.96 -9.44
N GLY A 434 12.87 11.68 -9.31
CA GLY A 434 12.61 11.06 -8.01
C GLY A 434 11.30 11.56 -7.38
N ALA A 435 11.33 11.82 -6.07
CA ALA A 435 10.15 12.16 -5.26
C ALA A 435 10.03 13.66 -4.93
N PHE A 436 10.66 14.53 -5.73
CA PHE A 436 10.71 15.97 -5.45
C PHE A 436 9.72 16.77 -6.29
N CYS A 437 8.98 17.64 -5.63
CA CYS A 437 7.94 18.45 -6.23
C CYS A 437 8.20 19.94 -5.97
N VAL A 438 8.32 20.75 -7.02
CA VAL A 438 8.69 22.16 -6.92
C VAL A 438 7.57 23.10 -7.37
N SER A 439 7.48 24.27 -6.74
CA SER A 439 6.57 25.35 -7.13
C SER A 439 7.25 26.72 -7.01
N LEU A 440 6.83 27.66 -7.86
CA LEU A 440 7.23 29.06 -7.78
C LEU A 440 6.08 29.87 -7.20
N THR A 441 6.31 30.42 -6.02
CA THR A 441 5.39 31.37 -5.38
C THR A 441 5.78 32.79 -5.81
N PRO A 442 5.02 33.48 -6.68
CA PRO A 442 5.26 34.88 -6.99
C PRO A 442 4.98 35.76 -5.76
N ALA A 443 5.74 36.83 -5.57
CA ALA A 443 5.56 37.73 -4.44
C ALA A 443 5.98 39.17 -4.77
N SER A 444 5.25 40.14 -4.22
CA SER A 444 5.61 41.56 -4.26
C SER A 444 6.68 41.93 -3.21
N THR A 445 6.75 41.18 -2.11
CA THR A 445 7.72 41.36 -1.02
C THR A 445 8.21 40.02 -0.48
N TRP A 446 9.37 40.03 0.18
CA TRP A 446 9.89 38.84 0.89
C TRP A 446 8.88 38.28 1.91
N GLY A 447 8.17 39.15 2.64
CA GLY A 447 7.27 38.74 3.73
C GLY A 447 6.02 38.00 3.23
N GLU A 448 5.36 38.58 2.24
CA GLU A 448 4.22 37.96 1.54
C GLU A 448 4.62 36.61 0.95
N GLY A 449 5.70 36.59 0.16
CA GLY A 449 6.17 35.38 -0.51
C GLY A 449 6.56 34.28 0.47
N PHE A 450 7.24 34.63 1.57
CA PHE A 450 7.61 33.68 2.61
C PHE A 450 6.37 33.02 3.24
N HIS A 451 5.35 33.81 3.60
CA HIS A 451 4.14 33.27 4.23
C HIS A 451 3.33 32.37 3.29
N VAL A 452 3.31 32.64 1.98
CA VAL A 452 2.62 31.78 1.01
C VAL A 452 3.45 30.53 0.68
N ALA A 453 4.75 30.69 0.42
CA ALA A 453 5.65 29.61 -0.01
C ALA A 453 5.89 28.53 1.05
N TYR A 454 5.79 28.91 2.34
CA TYR A 454 6.11 28.05 3.49
C TYR A 454 4.93 27.83 4.44
N ASN A 455 3.69 28.00 3.96
CA ASN A 455 2.48 27.79 4.76
C ASN A 455 2.33 26.33 5.21
N SER A 456 2.73 25.36 4.38
CA SER A 456 2.80 23.95 4.78
C SER A 456 4.08 23.67 5.57
N ARG A 457 3.98 22.98 6.71
CA ARG A 457 5.14 22.65 7.57
C ARG A 457 6.21 21.76 6.89
N ASN A 458 5.89 21.23 5.71
CA ASN A 458 6.68 20.27 4.94
C ASN A 458 7.32 20.92 3.69
N ALA A 459 7.15 22.24 3.53
CA ALA A 459 7.78 23.05 2.49
C ALA A 459 9.25 23.35 2.82
N MET A 460 10.15 22.99 1.91
CA MET A 460 11.60 23.20 2.00
C MET A 460 12.07 24.28 1.02
N SER A 461 13.19 24.93 1.34
CA SER A 461 13.93 25.83 0.47
C SER A 461 14.82 25.08 -0.54
N VAL A 462 15.26 25.79 -1.57
CA VAL A 462 16.32 25.39 -2.51
C VAL A 462 17.69 25.16 -1.85
N LEU A 463 17.81 25.41 -0.54
CA LEU A 463 19.03 25.23 0.24
C LEU A 463 18.94 24.06 1.24
N ASP A 464 17.76 23.64 1.69
CA ASP A 464 17.59 22.92 2.98
C ASP A 464 18.01 21.44 2.98
N MET A 465 18.59 20.93 1.90
CA MET A 465 18.91 19.51 1.77
C MET A 465 20.41 19.28 1.57
N ALA A 466 21.02 18.47 2.45
CA ALA A 466 22.32 17.88 2.19
C ALA A 466 22.34 17.02 0.91
N ARG A 467 21.17 16.54 0.46
CA ARG A 467 20.95 15.85 -0.82
C ARG A 467 20.87 16.77 -2.04
N LEU A 468 20.58 18.07 -1.89
CA LEU A 468 20.33 18.99 -3.03
C LEU A 468 21.54 19.12 -3.98
N HIS A 469 22.73 18.81 -3.47
CA HIS A 469 24.03 18.91 -4.16
C HIS A 469 24.84 17.60 -4.16
N GLN A 470 24.28 16.48 -3.69
CA GLN A 470 24.91 15.16 -3.84
C GLN A 470 24.58 14.59 -5.22
N ALA A 471 25.31 15.05 -6.24
CA ALA A 471 25.35 14.35 -7.52
C ALA A 471 26.08 13.02 -7.35
N GLU A 472 25.39 11.91 -7.55
CA GLU A 472 26.05 10.65 -7.92
C GLU A 472 26.61 10.80 -9.34
N ALA A 473 27.66 10.07 -9.69
CA ALA A 473 28.46 10.33 -10.91
C ALA A 473 27.69 10.21 -12.24
N SER A 474 26.45 9.70 -12.22
CA SER A 474 25.55 9.54 -13.37
C SER A 474 24.19 10.23 -13.21
N VAL A 475 23.93 10.96 -12.11
CA VAL A 475 22.63 11.58 -11.81
C VAL A 475 22.81 13.07 -11.53
N PRO A 476 22.06 13.97 -12.21
CA PRO A 476 22.13 15.39 -11.87
C PRO A 476 21.68 15.63 -10.42
N SER A 477 22.34 16.57 -9.76
CA SER A 477 21.90 17.02 -8.44
C SER A 477 20.56 17.76 -8.54
N LEU A 478 19.73 17.69 -7.49
CA LEU A 478 18.43 18.39 -7.46
C LEU A 478 18.57 19.89 -7.73
N TYR A 479 19.71 20.51 -7.39
CA TYR A 479 19.99 21.91 -7.71
C TYR A 479 20.16 22.16 -9.21
N GLN A 480 20.79 21.23 -9.94
CA GLN A 480 20.90 21.29 -11.40
C GLN A 480 19.53 21.09 -12.07
N GLU A 481 18.69 20.19 -11.56
CA GLU A 481 17.33 19.98 -12.05
C GLU A 481 16.43 21.21 -11.80
N VAL A 482 16.45 21.76 -10.58
CA VAL A 482 15.80 23.03 -10.26
C VAL A 482 16.25 24.13 -11.22
N ARG A 483 17.56 24.28 -11.44
CA ARG A 483 18.11 25.30 -12.35
C ARG A 483 17.66 25.09 -13.80
N GLN A 484 17.62 23.84 -14.28
CA GLN A 484 17.15 23.50 -15.62
C GLN A 484 15.65 23.80 -15.78
N TRP A 485 14.83 23.46 -14.79
CA TRP A 485 13.39 23.73 -14.74
C TRP A 485 13.07 25.23 -14.71
N LEU A 486 13.82 26.01 -13.92
CA LEU A 486 13.72 27.48 -13.89
C LEU A 486 14.02 28.10 -15.26
N ALA A 487 15.12 27.65 -15.91
CA ALA A 487 15.51 28.12 -17.23
C ALA A 487 14.46 27.78 -18.30
N GLN A 488 13.87 26.58 -18.26
CA GLN A 488 12.79 26.17 -19.18
C GLN A 488 11.53 27.00 -19.03
N ARG A 489 11.18 27.47 -17.82
CA ARG A 489 10.01 28.32 -17.57
C ARG A 489 10.22 29.80 -17.87
N GLY A 490 11.42 30.21 -18.29
CA GLY A 490 11.77 31.64 -18.42
C GLY A 490 11.71 32.39 -17.10
N GLY A 491 11.75 31.69 -15.96
CA GLY A 491 11.76 32.29 -14.64
C GLY A 491 13.06 33.07 -14.45
N GLY A 492 12.94 34.34 -14.04
CA GLY A 492 14.11 35.17 -13.77
C GLY A 492 15.04 34.48 -12.78
N GLY A 493 16.34 34.45 -13.07
CA GLY A 493 17.33 33.66 -12.32
C GLY A 493 17.69 34.22 -10.94
N ARG A 494 16.71 34.75 -10.20
CA ARG A 494 16.83 35.22 -8.81
C ARG A 494 15.60 34.77 -8.01
N LEU A 495 15.86 34.05 -6.92
CA LEU A 495 14.85 33.57 -5.99
C LEU A 495 15.03 34.23 -4.63
N TRP A 496 13.94 34.51 -3.93
CA TRP A 496 14.02 34.74 -2.49
C TRP A 496 14.39 33.45 -1.75
N LEU A 497 15.22 33.59 -0.71
CA LEU A 497 15.54 32.54 0.26
C LEU A 497 14.88 32.88 1.61
N PRO A 498 14.53 31.89 2.45
CA PRO A 498 13.92 32.12 3.77
C PRO A 498 14.93 32.63 4.83
N PHE A 499 15.92 33.44 4.45
CA PHE A 499 16.82 34.12 5.39
C PHE A 499 16.52 35.62 5.46
N LYS A 500 16.49 36.14 6.68
CA LYS A 500 16.23 37.56 6.96
C LYS A 500 16.97 38.02 8.22
N ARG A 501 17.48 39.25 8.24
CA ARG A 501 18.00 39.90 9.45
C ARG A 501 16.82 40.28 10.35
N LEU A 502 16.81 39.79 11.59
CA LEU A 502 15.74 40.11 12.56
C LEU A 502 15.86 41.53 13.14
N ALA A 503 17.03 42.15 13.05
CA ALA A 503 17.28 43.56 13.32
C ALA A 503 18.23 44.13 12.26
N PRO A 504 18.17 45.44 11.93
CA PRO A 504 19.14 46.07 11.05
C PRO A 504 20.58 45.81 11.51
N PHE A 505 21.49 45.54 10.56
CA PHE A 505 22.88 45.15 10.82
C PHE A 505 23.09 43.82 11.60
N GLY A 506 22.01 43.17 12.06
CA GLY A 506 22.06 41.88 12.74
C GLY A 506 22.38 40.69 11.81
N PRO A 507 22.60 39.49 12.36
CA PRO A 507 22.87 38.29 11.56
C PRO A 507 21.68 37.92 10.67
N MET A 508 21.95 37.28 9.53
CA MET A 508 20.91 36.67 8.69
C MET A 508 20.42 35.38 9.36
N THR A 509 19.15 35.36 9.79
CA THR A 509 18.52 34.21 10.44
C THR A 509 17.70 33.42 9.41
N PHE A 510 17.83 32.09 9.39
CA PHE A 510 16.93 31.21 8.65
C PHE A 510 15.57 31.14 9.37
N LEU A 511 14.48 31.25 8.61
CA LEU A 511 13.11 31.28 9.14
C LEU A 511 12.20 30.19 8.55
N GLY A 512 12.70 29.37 7.63
CA GLY A 512 11.89 28.36 6.93
C GLY A 512 11.41 27.20 7.83
N PRO A 513 10.45 26.39 7.34
CA PRO A 513 10.08 25.13 7.97
C PRO A 513 11.28 24.17 7.96
N GLY A 514 11.28 23.19 8.87
CA GLY A 514 12.35 22.19 8.90
C GLY A 514 13.73 22.72 9.32
N ALA A 515 13.80 23.77 10.16
CA ALA A 515 15.04 24.37 10.68
C ALA A 515 15.95 23.43 11.52
N SER A 516 15.66 22.13 11.54
CA SER A 516 16.58 21.07 11.94
C SER A 516 17.62 20.79 10.85
N GLU A 517 18.85 20.49 11.27
CA GLU A 517 19.89 19.81 10.49
C GLU A 517 20.77 20.61 9.49
N TYR A 518 20.49 21.87 9.16
CA TYR A 518 21.40 22.62 8.26
C TYR A 518 22.78 22.90 8.90
N PRO A 519 23.92 22.54 8.27
CA PRO A 519 25.26 22.95 8.65
C PRO A 519 25.90 23.89 7.60
N ILE A 520 25.62 25.20 7.63
CA ILE A 520 26.12 26.13 6.58
C ILE A 520 27.62 26.49 6.75
N ALA A 521 28.27 26.05 7.83
CA ALA A 521 29.54 26.62 8.32
C ALA A 521 30.80 26.44 7.44
N HIS A 522 30.82 25.50 6.49
CA HIS A 522 32.06 25.07 5.80
C HIS A 522 32.08 25.32 4.28
N HIS A 523 31.21 26.18 3.73
CA HIS A 523 30.89 26.11 2.28
C HIS A 523 31.26 27.33 1.42
N ALA A 524 31.88 28.36 2.00
CA ALA A 524 32.61 29.37 1.23
C ALA A 524 33.89 28.74 0.62
N GLY A 525 33.75 28.12 -0.56
CA GLY A 525 34.84 27.42 -1.27
C GLY A 525 34.67 25.90 -1.38
N SER A 526 33.59 25.29 -0.85
CA SER A 526 33.39 23.85 -0.99
C SER A 526 32.93 23.48 -2.41
N PRO A 527 33.66 22.62 -3.16
CA PRO A 527 33.36 22.32 -4.56
C PRO A 527 32.08 21.50 -4.76
N ARG A 528 31.40 21.07 -3.69
CA ARG A 528 30.14 20.32 -3.77
C ARG A 528 28.93 21.22 -4.02
N PHE A 529 28.88 22.40 -3.42
CA PHE A 529 27.67 23.24 -3.43
C PHE A 529 27.69 24.33 -4.50
N ASN A 530 28.88 24.84 -4.85
CA ASN A 530 29.10 25.86 -5.89
C ASN A 530 28.12 27.05 -5.79
N VAL A 531 27.95 27.58 -4.57
CA VAL A 531 27.21 28.80 -4.24
C VAL A 531 28.11 29.66 -3.35
N SER A 532 28.20 30.97 -3.62
CA SER A 532 29.05 31.92 -2.89
C SER A 532 28.42 33.31 -2.82
N TRP A 533 28.95 34.24 -2.02
CA TRP A 533 28.51 35.64 -2.05
C TRP A 533 28.97 36.33 -3.33
N ALA A 534 28.12 37.21 -3.90
CA ALA A 534 28.59 38.12 -4.94
C ALA A 534 29.61 39.12 -4.38
N ALA A 535 30.50 39.64 -5.22
CA ALA A 535 31.50 40.63 -4.80
C ALA A 535 30.82 41.86 -4.15
N GLY A 536 31.26 42.21 -2.94
CA GLY A 536 30.69 43.32 -2.16
C GLY A 536 29.42 42.99 -1.35
N GLN A 537 28.98 41.73 -1.30
CA GLN A 537 27.89 41.26 -0.45
C GLN A 537 28.43 40.60 0.84
N PRO A 538 27.67 40.56 1.95
CA PRO A 538 26.32 41.10 2.12
C PRO A 538 26.31 42.59 2.50
N TYR A 539 25.46 43.37 1.83
CA TYR A 539 25.18 44.75 2.21
C TYR A 539 24.56 44.82 3.64
N PRO A 540 25.06 45.67 4.55
CA PRO A 540 24.59 45.69 5.94
C PRO A 540 23.16 46.22 6.11
N GLU A 541 22.73 47.16 5.27
CA GLU A 541 21.40 47.78 5.27
C GLU A 541 20.31 46.92 4.60
N GLN A 542 20.70 45.82 3.94
CA GLN A 542 19.81 44.97 3.18
C GLN A 542 19.49 43.71 3.98
N ASN A 543 18.20 43.58 4.32
CA ASN A 543 17.73 42.71 5.40
C ASN A 543 17.21 41.33 4.95
N CYS A 544 17.07 41.07 3.64
CA CYS A 544 16.57 39.80 3.11
C CYS A 544 17.54 39.18 2.11
N LEU A 545 17.59 37.85 2.04
CA LEU A 545 18.54 37.11 1.21
C LEU A 545 17.88 36.52 -0.04
N ALA A 546 18.55 36.65 -1.19
CA ALA A 546 18.20 36.03 -2.46
C ALA A 546 19.36 35.18 -3.01
N LEU A 547 19.03 34.20 -3.85
CA LEU A 547 19.97 33.40 -4.64
C LEU A 547 19.81 33.72 -6.12
N ASP A 548 20.87 34.16 -6.78
CA ASP A 548 20.97 34.26 -8.23
C ASP A 548 21.32 32.88 -8.81
N THR A 549 20.33 32.13 -9.28
CA THR A 549 20.48 30.72 -9.73
C THR A 549 21.24 30.56 -11.05
N ASN A 550 21.52 31.66 -11.75
CA ASN A 550 22.31 31.66 -12.98
C ASN A 550 23.82 31.73 -12.69
N SER A 551 24.20 32.58 -11.73
CA SER A 551 25.58 32.73 -11.28
C SER A 551 25.91 31.90 -10.03
N SER A 552 24.89 31.30 -9.39
CA SER A 552 24.94 30.71 -8.05
C SER A 552 25.40 31.69 -6.96
N LEU A 553 25.07 32.99 -7.10
CA LEU A 553 25.53 34.02 -6.16
C LEU A 553 24.45 34.42 -5.14
N LEU A 554 24.83 34.46 -3.87
CA LEU A 554 24.03 35.01 -2.79
C LEU A 554 24.08 36.55 -2.82
N LEU A 555 22.89 37.14 -2.71
CA LEU A 555 22.65 38.57 -2.71
C LEU A 555 21.80 38.93 -1.49
N SER A 556 22.28 39.81 -0.62
CA SER A 556 21.34 40.56 0.21
C SER A 556 20.62 41.59 -0.67
N LEU A 557 19.34 41.82 -0.39
CA LEU A 557 18.45 42.74 -1.10
C LEU A 557 17.45 43.41 -0.15
N PRO A 558 16.85 44.56 -0.53
CA PRO A 558 15.72 45.14 0.20
C PRO A 558 14.52 44.19 0.20
N CYS A 559 13.94 43.91 1.38
CA CYS A 559 12.82 42.98 1.54
C CYS A 559 11.53 43.36 0.77
N SER A 560 11.47 44.57 0.21
CA SER A 560 10.40 45.08 -0.65
C SER A 560 10.62 44.80 -2.15
N ALA A 561 11.65 44.05 -2.54
CA ALA A 561 11.84 43.63 -3.92
C ALA A 561 10.88 42.49 -4.29
N ALA A 562 10.27 42.60 -5.47
CA ALA A 562 9.44 41.56 -6.04
C ALA A 562 10.32 40.47 -6.68
N LEU A 563 10.44 39.33 -6.00
CA LEU A 563 11.09 38.10 -6.47
C LEU A 563 10.23 36.91 -6.05
N PRO A 564 10.20 35.81 -6.82
CA PRO A 564 9.49 34.61 -6.40
C PRO A 564 10.29 33.83 -5.35
N PHE A 565 9.60 33.07 -4.52
CA PHE A 565 10.18 31.97 -3.75
C PHE A 565 10.07 30.66 -4.53
N LEU A 566 11.04 29.77 -4.37
CA LEU A 566 10.92 28.37 -4.77
C LEU A 566 10.62 27.51 -3.55
N THR A 567 9.48 26.82 -3.59
CA THR A 567 9.10 25.80 -2.61
C THR A 567 9.43 24.42 -3.17
N ILE A 568 10.09 23.58 -2.37
CA ILE A 568 10.34 22.16 -2.66
C ILE A 568 9.57 21.30 -1.64
N LEU A 569 8.96 20.21 -2.08
CA LEU A 569 8.42 19.14 -1.22
C LEU A 569 9.20 17.85 -1.48
N ASP A 570 9.61 17.14 -0.42
CA ASP A 570 10.00 15.73 -0.49
C ASP A 570 8.75 14.89 -0.23
N MET A 571 8.31 14.16 -1.25
CA MET A 571 7.09 13.36 -1.17
C MET A 571 7.27 12.03 -0.42
N HIS A 572 8.51 11.55 -0.21
CA HIS A 572 8.78 10.48 0.75
C HIS A 572 8.70 11.01 2.19
N GLY A 573 9.24 12.21 2.45
CA GLY A 573 9.12 12.90 3.74
C GLY A 573 7.67 13.16 4.14
N LEU A 574 6.80 13.49 3.18
CA LEU A 574 5.35 13.66 3.38
C LEU A 574 4.60 12.37 3.73
N LEU A 575 5.12 11.19 3.37
CA LEU A 575 4.52 9.89 3.73
C LEU A 575 5.08 9.32 5.03
N ALA A 576 6.26 9.75 5.46
CA ALA A 576 6.89 9.32 6.71
C ALA A 576 6.54 10.29 7.86
N VAL A 577 5.45 10.01 8.58
CA VAL A 577 4.94 10.84 9.69
C VAL A 577 6.05 11.15 10.72
N PRO A 578 6.54 12.41 10.84
CA PRO A 578 7.64 12.74 11.73
C PRO A 578 7.15 13.14 13.12
N SER A 579 7.49 12.36 14.15
CA SER A 579 7.17 12.65 15.55
C SER A 579 8.26 13.49 16.23
N GLN A 580 8.28 14.80 15.97
CA GLN A 580 9.09 15.73 16.78
C GLN A 580 8.54 17.16 16.81
N ASP A 581 8.42 17.72 18.02
CA ASP A 581 7.99 19.10 18.27
C ASP A 581 9.18 19.94 18.77
N TRP A 582 9.22 21.21 18.40
CA TRP A 582 10.38 22.11 18.51
C TRP A 582 10.08 23.43 19.23
N ARG A 583 8.91 23.54 19.87
CA ARG A 583 8.32 24.83 20.28
C ARG A 583 8.45 25.19 21.77
N SER A 584 9.64 25.14 22.36
CA SER A 584 9.90 25.88 23.63
C SER A 584 11.38 26.19 23.90
N ALA A 585 11.82 27.43 23.62
CA ALA A 585 13.08 27.96 24.14
C ALA A 585 13.05 29.50 24.26
N LYS A 586 13.21 30.00 25.49
CA LYS A 586 13.77 31.33 25.77
C LYS A 586 15.00 31.12 26.68
N PRO A 587 16.21 31.54 26.29
CA PRO A 587 17.40 31.30 27.07
C PRO A 587 17.53 32.31 28.24
N ASN A 588 17.86 31.80 29.43
CA ASN A 588 18.39 32.61 30.53
C ASN A 588 19.93 32.51 30.57
N LEU A 589 20.59 33.55 31.03
CA LEU A 589 22.06 33.69 31.02
C LEU A 589 22.70 33.18 32.33
N PHE A 590 23.75 32.36 32.18
CA PHE A 590 24.81 32.04 33.15
C PHE A 590 24.39 31.79 34.62
N ILE A 591 24.32 30.51 35.00
CA ILE A 591 24.10 30.07 36.39
C ILE A 591 25.43 29.58 36.99
N LYS A 592 25.78 30.02 38.21
CA LYS A 592 26.90 29.44 38.95
C LYS A 592 26.52 28.03 39.39
N ASN A 593 27.24 27.03 38.89
CA ASN A 593 26.93 25.62 39.10
C ASN A 593 28.21 24.84 39.46
N SER A 594 28.13 23.95 40.45
CA SER A 594 29.25 23.16 40.98
C SER A 594 29.75 22.06 40.04
N LEU A 595 29.08 21.78 38.92
CA LEU A 595 29.49 20.77 37.94
C LEU A 595 30.81 21.07 37.19
N CYS A 596 31.39 22.26 37.35
CA CYS A 596 32.64 22.65 36.70
C CYS A 596 33.58 23.42 37.65
N ASP A 597 34.17 22.77 38.65
CA ASP A 597 35.10 23.42 39.60
C ASP A 597 36.22 24.23 38.91
N GLY A 598 36.26 25.54 39.18
CA GLY A 598 37.22 26.49 38.58
C GLY A 598 36.87 27.01 37.18
N TRP A 599 35.78 26.53 36.56
CA TRP A 599 35.35 26.89 35.21
C TRP A 599 33.98 27.62 35.26
N GLN A 600 33.69 28.47 34.28
CA GLN A 600 32.39 29.13 34.15
C GLN A 600 31.42 28.24 33.37
N VAL A 601 30.14 28.21 33.73
CA VAL A 601 29.18 27.23 33.18
C VAL A 601 28.12 27.91 32.32
N SER A 602 27.82 27.31 31.17
CA SER A 602 26.58 27.55 30.42
C SER A 602 25.76 26.26 30.34
N GLY A 603 24.46 26.37 30.63
CA GLY A 603 23.49 25.30 30.41
C GLY A 603 22.83 25.47 29.05
N TYR A 604 22.74 24.40 28.26
CA TYR A 604 22.08 24.40 26.94
C TYR A 604 20.99 23.32 26.88
N PRO A 605 19.79 23.58 26.31
CA PRO A 605 18.73 22.58 26.14
C PRO A 605 19.14 21.39 25.25
N GLY A 606 19.78 20.39 25.85
CA GLY A 606 20.28 19.21 25.14
C GLY A 606 20.96 18.13 26.00
N GLY A 607 20.80 18.15 27.32
CA GLY A 607 21.40 17.16 28.24
C GLY A 607 22.92 17.23 28.42
N ARG A 608 23.58 18.25 27.85
CA ARG A 608 25.01 18.54 28.03
C ARG A 608 25.17 19.91 28.68
N GLY A 609 26.00 19.98 29.71
CA GLY A 609 26.52 21.24 30.24
C GLY A 609 27.85 21.57 29.57
N THR A 610 28.12 22.84 29.35
CA THR A 610 29.39 23.28 28.75
C THR A 610 30.12 24.21 29.71
N CYS A 611 31.30 23.76 30.16
CA CYS A 611 32.23 24.52 30.99
C CYS A 611 33.18 25.34 30.09
N PHE A 612 33.53 26.55 30.52
CA PHE A 612 34.51 27.43 29.89
C PHE A 612 35.59 27.90 30.87
N HIS A 613 36.84 28.03 30.39
CA HIS A 613 37.95 28.57 31.17
C HIS A 613 38.77 29.54 30.35
N VAL A 614 39.16 30.66 30.97
CA VAL A 614 39.74 31.83 30.30
C VAL A 614 41.20 31.96 30.74
N LEU A 615 42.10 31.68 29.82
CA LEU A 615 43.54 31.73 30.03
C LEU A 615 44.10 33.04 29.46
N ARG A 616 44.95 33.73 30.23
CA ARG A 616 45.70 34.90 29.75
C ARG A 616 47.18 34.55 29.63
N ARG A 617 47.80 34.90 28.51
CA ARG A 617 49.21 34.62 28.19
C ARG A 617 49.86 35.84 27.52
N GLU A 618 51.11 36.09 27.92
CA GLU A 618 52.01 37.04 27.28
C GLU A 618 53.35 36.32 27.05
N PRO A 619 53.87 36.24 25.80
CA PRO A 619 53.23 36.66 24.55
C PRO A 619 51.90 35.93 24.28
N GLY A 620 51.11 36.47 23.35
CA GLY A 620 49.90 35.80 22.86
C GLY A 620 50.25 34.55 22.05
N LEU A 621 49.27 33.65 21.90
CA LEU A 621 49.46 32.34 21.26
C LEU A 621 48.77 32.26 19.90
N GLY A 622 49.41 31.56 18.95
CA GLY A 622 48.81 31.16 17.67
C GLY A 622 47.74 30.08 17.85
N TRP A 623 46.97 29.79 16.80
CA TRP A 623 45.82 28.87 16.90
C TRP A 623 46.21 27.47 17.36
N HIS A 624 47.28 26.91 16.79
CA HIS A 624 47.79 25.57 17.16
C HIS A 624 48.27 25.49 18.62
N GLU A 625 48.96 26.51 19.11
CA GLU A 625 49.43 26.60 20.49
C GLU A 625 48.26 26.73 21.48
N ALA A 626 47.26 27.55 21.14
CA ALA A 626 46.04 27.72 21.90
C ALA A 626 45.20 26.43 21.95
N ALA A 627 45.13 25.69 20.83
CA ALA A 627 44.47 24.39 20.77
C ALA A 627 45.18 23.34 21.64
N ALA A 628 46.51 23.30 21.63
CA ALA A 628 47.30 22.43 22.51
C ALA A 628 47.09 22.77 23.99
N LEU A 629 47.16 24.06 24.36
CA LEU A 629 46.93 24.55 25.71
C LEU A 629 45.53 24.18 26.26
N CYS A 630 44.49 24.18 25.42
CA CYS A 630 43.19 23.68 25.82
C CYS A 630 43.15 22.15 25.95
N ALA A 631 43.85 21.41 25.10
CA ALA A 631 43.93 19.95 25.17
C ALA A 631 44.58 19.45 26.48
N GLU A 632 45.60 20.16 27.00
CA GLU A 632 46.21 19.90 28.31
C GLU A 632 45.18 19.90 29.45
N GLY A 633 44.16 20.77 29.39
CA GLY A 633 43.06 20.84 30.36
C GLY A 633 41.99 19.75 30.21
N ASN A 634 42.17 18.79 29.28
CA ASN A 634 41.13 17.89 28.78
C ASN A 634 39.89 18.72 28.33
N ALA A 635 40.16 19.68 27.46
CA ALA A 635 39.25 20.66 26.88
C ALA A 635 39.66 20.92 25.41
N TYR A 636 38.98 21.83 24.74
CA TYR A 636 39.25 22.21 23.34
C TYR A 636 39.01 23.72 23.16
N LEU A 637 39.49 24.32 22.06
CA LEU A 637 39.04 25.67 21.68
C LEU A 637 37.51 25.67 21.50
N PRO A 638 36.79 26.75 21.84
CA PRO A 638 35.33 26.77 21.78
C PRO A 638 34.81 26.38 20.41
N ASP A 639 33.80 25.51 20.41
CA ASP A 639 33.20 24.98 19.19
C ASP A 639 31.74 25.44 19.11
N PRO A 640 31.42 26.41 18.22
CA PRO A 640 30.05 26.87 17.98
C PRO A 640 29.08 25.78 17.48
N SER A 641 29.54 24.58 17.13
CA SER A 641 28.67 23.44 16.82
C SER A 641 28.15 22.72 18.07
N ASP A 642 28.77 22.90 19.24
CA ASP A 642 28.44 22.17 20.48
C ASP A 642 27.32 22.82 21.30
N GLY A 643 26.23 23.18 20.60
CA GLY A 643 25.07 23.90 21.12
C GLY A 643 25.08 25.39 20.79
N PHE A 644 24.06 26.12 21.24
CA PHE A 644 23.84 27.55 20.92
C PHE A 644 24.78 28.48 21.72
N LEU A 645 26.09 28.28 21.58
CA LEU A 645 27.14 28.88 22.40
C LEU A 645 27.69 30.19 21.81
N ASP A 646 27.52 30.44 20.51
CA ASP A 646 28.01 31.66 19.85
C ASP A 646 27.56 32.94 20.56
N TRP A 647 26.26 33.13 20.77
CA TRP A 647 25.74 34.36 21.38
C TRP A 647 26.18 34.54 22.85
N PRO A 648 26.08 33.53 23.74
CA PRO A 648 26.65 33.61 25.09
C PRO A 648 28.14 33.94 25.10
N LEU A 649 28.93 33.36 24.19
CA LEU A 649 30.36 33.61 24.08
C LEU A 649 30.64 35.04 23.59
N ARG A 650 29.94 35.53 22.56
CA ARG A 650 30.06 36.93 22.12
C ARG A 650 29.72 37.93 23.22
N GLN A 651 28.66 37.66 23.97
CA GLN A 651 28.27 38.49 25.11
C GLN A 651 29.32 38.44 26.23
N TYR A 652 29.96 37.29 26.46
CA TYR A 652 31.09 37.17 27.39
C TYR A 652 32.30 38.00 26.93
N LEU A 653 32.71 37.88 25.65
CA LEU A 653 33.82 38.64 25.07
C LEU A 653 33.59 40.15 25.18
N TYR A 654 32.39 40.62 24.82
CA TYR A 654 31.98 42.02 24.95
C TYR A 654 32.09 42.50 26.40
N SER A 655 31.50 41.75 27.34
CA SER A 655 31.43 42.13 28.76
C SER A 655 32.80 42.16 29.46
N HIS A 656 33.81 41.46 28.93
CA HIS A 656 35.16 41.40 29.49
C HIS A 656 36.19 42.17 28.64
N ASN A 657 35.74 42.96 27.66
CA ASN A 657 36.56 43.73 26.72
C ASN A 657 37.63 42.88 25.99
N ILE A 658 37.24 41.66 25.58
CA ILE A 658 38.08 40.76 24.80
C ILE A 658 37.76 40.97 23.32
N THR A 659 38.72 41.46 22.54
CA THR A 659 38.54 41.81 21.12
C THR A 659 38.26 40.58 20.24
N SER A 660 38.93 39.47 20.52
CA SER A 660 38.91 38.26 19.70
C SER A 660 39.46 37.06 20.48
N VAL A 661 38.91 35.86 20.28
CA VAL A 661 39.51 34.58 20.70
C VAL A 661 39.51 33.58 19.56
N TRP A 662 40.46 32.64 19.59
CA TRP A 662 40.43 31.47 18.71
C TRP A 662 39.22 30.58 19.01
N ILE A 663 38.61 30.04 17.97
CA ILE A 663 37.58 29.00 18.03
C ILE A 663 37.95 27.84 17.12
N ARG A 664 37.20 26.74 17.20
CA ARG A 664 37.41 25.55 16.37
C ARG A 664 36.06 25.07 15.83
N LEU A 665 35.89 25.06 14.51
CA LEU A 665 34.78 24.34 13.87
C LEU A 665 35.20 22.88 13.65
N THR A 666 34.68 21.92 14.43
CA THR A 666 35.03 20.51 14.18
C THR A 666 34.28 19.89 13.01
N GLU A 667 35.03 19.43 11.99
CA GLU A 667 34.53 18.55 10.91
C GLU A 667 34.19 17.13 11.41
N THR A 668 33.39 17.01 12.46
CA THR A 668 32.82 15.71 12.86
C THR A 668 31.57 15.42 12.02
N LYS A 669 31.53 14.25 11.37
CA LYS A 669 30.45 13.80 10.45
C LYS A 669 29.04 13.70 11.08
N THR A 670 28.86 14.16 12.31
CA THR A 670 27.67 13.94 13.16
C THR A 670 27.22 15.17 13.95
N ARG A 671 27.88 16.33 13.83
CA ARG A 671 27.47 17.59 14.48
C ARG A 671 27.06 18.65 13.45
N ARG A 672 26.12 19.51 13.81
CA ARG A 672 25.37 20.38 12.88
C ARG A 672 25.43 21.83 13.39
N VAL A 673 25.96 22.74 12.58
CA VAL A 673 26.12 24.15 12.96
C VAL A 673 24.88 24.94 12.54
N THR A 674 23.93 25.08 13.47
CA THR A 674 22.57 25.58 13.22
C THR A 674 22.45 27.10 13.01
N PHE A 675 23.57 27.83 12.97
CA PHE A 675 23.61 29.28 12.77
C PHE A 675 24.92 29.70 12.06
N LEU A 676 24.83 30.73 11.22
CA LEU A 676 25.98 31.46 10.71
C LEU A 676 26.11 32.80 11.42
N ASN A 677 27.34 33.20 11.71
CA ASN A 677 27.62 34.48 12.35
C ASN A 677 28.84 35.21 11.77
N TRP A 678 29.23 34.86 10.54
CA TRP A 678 30.29 35.57 9.80
C TRP A 678 29.99 37.06 9.71
N ARG A 679 30.99 37.89 10.02
CA ARG A 679 30.96 39.32 9.70
C ARG A 679 31.09 39.52 8.19
N ALA A 680 30.59 40.65 7.70
CA ALA A 680 30.67 41.00 6.27
C ALA A 680 32.11 41.27 5.78
N ASP A 681 33.06 41.48 6.71
CA ASP A 681 34.49 41.67 6.45
C ASP A 681 35.35 40.44 6.82
N ALA A 682 34.75 39.26 6.96
CA ALA A 682 35.49 38.01 7.13
C ALA A 682 36.10 37.55 5.80
N ASP A 683 37.43 37.52 5.70
CA ASP A 683 38.15 36.98 4.55
C ASP A 683 38.14 35.44 4.58
N PRO A 684 37.53 34.74 3.59
CA PRO A 684 37.49 33.28 3.57
C PRO A 684 38.83 32.63 3.19
N SER A 685 39.80 33.40 2.68
CA SER A 685 41.10 32.90 2.22
C SER A 685 42.14 32.70 3.34
N LEU A 686 41.84 33.19 4.54
CA LEU A 686 42.64 32.96 5.75
C LEU A 686 42.23 31.64 6.43
N ASP A 687 43.12 31.07 7.23
CA ASP A 687 43.04 29.65 7.63
C ASP A 687 42.26 29.37 8.93
N HIS A 688 42.30 30.26 9.92
CA HIS A 688 41.82 29.97 11.28
C HIS A 688 40.61 30.81 11.70
N GLU A 689 39.58 30.17 12.27
CA GLU A 689 38.40 30.88 12.76
C GLU A 689 38.59 31.61 14.09
N VAL A 690 38.07 32.85 14.13
CA VAL A 690 38.13 33.76 15.26
C VAL A 690 36.74 34.25 15.63
N LEU A 691 36.42 34.17 16.92
CA LEU A 691 35.20 34.77 17.48
C LEU A 691 35.49 36.17 18.00
N THR A 692 34.75 37.16 17.50
CA THR A 692 34.76 38.56 17.99
C THR A 692 33.41 38.91 18.61
N PRO A 693 33.30 39.93 19.49
CA PRO A 693 32.02 40.44 20.01
C PRO A 693 30.97 40.74 18.92
N SER A 694 31.42 41.05 17.70
CA SER A 694 30.63 41.38 16.51
C SER A 694 30.26 40.19 15.61
N GLY A 695 30.87 39.01 15.77
CA GLY A 695 30.68 37.84 14.90
C GLY A 695 31.99 37.11 14.58
N TRP A 696 31.96 36.17 13.64
CA TRP A 696 33.11 35.37 13.22
C TRP A 696 33.91 36.09 12.14
N VAL A 697 35.23 35.98 12.21
CA VAL A 697 36.18 36.29 11.12
C VAL A 697 37.17 35.14 10.97
N ARG A 698 38.07 35.23 10.00
CA ARG A 698 39.27 34.42 9.96
C ARG A 698 40.52 35.29 10.05
N GLU A 699 41.60 34.71 10.57
CA GLU A 699 42.94 35.29 10.65
C GLU A 699 43.98 34.23 10.26
N SER A 700 45.19 34.64 9.87
CA SER A 700 46.29 33.73 9.52
C SER A 700 46.99 33.14 10.75
N ASP A 701 47.79 32.09 10.54
CA ASP A 701 48.67 31.46 11.53
C ASP A 701 49.56 32.45 12.30
N ASP A 702 50.02 33.53 11.64
CA ASP A 702 50.86 34.58 12.22
C ASP A 702 50.16 35.43 13.30
N ALA A 703 48.82 35.37 13.39
CA ALA A 703 48.07 36.11 14.41
C ALA A 703 48.26 35.48 15.80
N ALA A 704 48.28 36.31 16.83
CA ALA A 704 48.49 35.87 18.21
C ALA A 704 47.41 36.43 19.15
N LYS A 705 46.84 35.58 20.01
CA LYS A 705 45.80 35.97 20.97
C LYS A 705 46.32 35.88 22.41
N THR A 706 46.29 36.99 23.15
CA THR A 706 46.69 37.05 24.56
C THR A 706 45.63 36.52 25.52
N VAL A 707 44.40 36.34 25.04
CA VAL A 707 43.30 35.68 25.76
C VAL A 707 42.89 34.44 24.98
N ILE A 708 43.09 33.26 25.58
CA ILE A 708 42.63 31.98 25.07
C ILE A 708 41.40 31.56 25.87
N LEU A 709 40.35 31.16 25.17
CA LEU A 709 39.20 30.51 25.79
C LEU A 709 39.31 29.00 25.53
N CYS A 710 38.95 28.19 26.53
CA CYS A 710 38.85 26.74 26.40
C CYS A 710 37.44 26.27 26.82
N GLN A 711 36.94 25.22 26.18
CA GLN A 711 35.60 24.66 26.31
C GLN A 711 35.69 23.16 26.68
N LYS A 712 34.77 22.69 27.54
CA LYS A 712 34.65 21.27 27.91
C LYS A 712 33.18 20.86 28.03
N SER A 713 32.81 19.77 27.36
CA SER A 713 31.48 19.16 27.49
C SER A 713 31.41 18.27 28.73
N VAL A 714 30.37 18.42 29.54
CA VAL A 714 30.03 17.54 30.67
C VAL A 714 28.66 16.92 30.42
N LYS A 715 28.56 15.60 30.59
CA LYS A 715 27.27 14.89 30.52
C LYS A 715 26.51 15.16 31.81
N ALA A 716 25.33 15.78 31.72
CA ALA A 716 24.49 16.04 32.89
C ALA A 716 23.89 14.72 33.43
N PRO A 717 23.55 14.63 34.73
CA PRO A 717 22.77 13.52 35.26
C PRO A 717 21.40 13.45 34.58
N GLU A 718 20.92 12.24 34.34
CA GLU A 718 19.68 12.01 33.60
C GLU A 718 18.47 12.11 34.53
N VAL A 719 17.93 13.32 34.64
CA VAL A 719 16.71 13.56 35.42
C VAL A 719 15.48 13.03 34.67
N THR A 720 14.72 12.17 35.32
CA THR A 720 13.46 11.59 34.85
C THR A 720 12.32 11.93 35.81
N LEU A 721 11.10 11.97 35.28
CA LEU A 721 9.87 12.19 36.03
C LEU A 721 8.97 10.95 35.85
N GLN A 722 8.42 10.42 36.94
CA GLN A 722 7.56 9.23 36.91
C GLN A 722 6.26 9.50 37.66
N LEU A 723 5.16 8.98 37.11
CA LEU A 723 3.83 8.95 37.73
C LEU A 723 3.43 7.52 38.04
N PHE A 724 2.98 7.29 39.27
CA PHE A 724 2.34 6.05 39.70
C PHE A 724 1.27 6.33 40.76
N GLU A 725 0.33 5.40 40.93
CA GLU A 725 -0.67 5.47 41.99
C GLU A 725 -0.19 4.73 43.25
N LYS A 726 -0.51 5.27 44.43
CA LYS A 726 -0.35 4.58 45.71
C LYS A 726 -1.54 4.90 46.62
N ALA A 727 -2.28 3.86 47.01
CA ALA A 727 -3.41 3.94 47.94
C ALA A 727 -4.47 4.99 47.55
N GLY A 728 -4.86 5.06 46.27
CA GLY A 728 -5.86 6.01 45.79
C GLY A 728 -5.34 7.44 45.61
N THR A 729 -4.03 7.68 45.66
CA THR A 729 -3.42 9.00 45.37
C THR A 729 -2.38 8.87 44.27
N VAL A 730 -2.37 9.83 43.33
CA VAL A 730 -1.33 9.93 42.28
C VAL A 730 -0.08 10.58 42.88
N LEU A 731 1.06 9.89 42.76
CA LEU A 731 2.35 10.37 43.24
C LEU A 731 3.29 10.69 42.08
N VAL A 732 3.90 11.87 42.15
CA VAL A 732 4.97 12.33 41.27
C VAL A 732 6.31 12.00 41.90
N LYS A 733 7.22 11.41 41.11
CA LYS A 733 8.59 11.09 41.50
C LYS A 733 9.59 11.73 40.55
N VAL A 734 10.52 12.52 41.10
CA VAL A 734 11.72 12.99 40.40
C VAL A 734 12.86 12.02 40.72
N GLN A 735 13.59 11.53 39.72
CA GLN A 735 14.82 10.76 39.92
C GLN A 735 15.99 11.36 39.11
N PRO A 736 17.19 11.55 39.72
CA PRO A 736 17.48 11.40 41.15
C PRO A 736 16.73 12.43 42.02
N PRO A 737 16.48 12.15 43.32
CA PRO A 737 15.74 13.06 44.21
C PRO A 737 16.48 14.39 44.45
N ASP A 738 17.81 14.39 44.35
CA ASP A 738 18.66 15.58 44.47
C ASP A 738 18.84 16.34 43.14
N ALA A 739 18.00 16.05 42.13
CA ALA A 739 18.02 16.78 40.86
C ALA A 739 17.67 18.27 41.07
N PRO A 740 18.47 19.22 40.56
CA PRO A 740 18.15 20.63 40.68
C PRO A 740 16.95 20.98 39.79
N ILE A 741 15.76 21.06 40.38
CA ILE A 741 14.52 21.48 39.72
C ILE A 741 14.24 22.97 39.97
N VAL A 742 13.69 23.65 38.96
CA VAL A 742 13.35 25.08 38.99
C VAL A 742 11.87 25.23 39.34
N GLY A 743 11.63 25.29 40.66
CA GLY A 743 10.28 25.34 41.22
C GLY A 743 9.59 23.98 41.24
N ASP A 744 8.30 24.02 41.58
CA ASP A 744 7.47 22.83 41.75
C ASP A 744 7.15 22.17 40.38
N PRO A 745 6.95 20.84 40.33
CA PRO A 745 6.34 20.21 39.18
C PRO A 745 4.95 20.81 38.87
N ARG A 746 4.53 20.72 37.61
CA ARG A 746 3.19 21.09 37.15
C ARG A 746 2.51 19.84 36.64
N CYS A 747 1.38 19.50 37.23
CA CYS A 747 0.58 18.34 36.83
C CYS A 747 -0.69 18.79 36.14
N HIS A 748 -1.03 18.11 35.05
CA HIS A 748 -2.24 18.33 34.29
C HIS A 748 -3.10 17.06 34.31
N VAL A 749 -4.38 17.20 34.65
CA VAL A 749 -5.39 16.13 34.55
C VAL A 749 -6.27 16.46 33.35
N ASN A 750 -6.23 15.60 32.34
CA ASN A 750 -6.89 15.83 31.04
C ASN A 750 -6.59 17.22 30.43
N GLY A 751 -5.43 17.80 30.76
CA GLY A 751 -4.98 19.13 30.33
C GLY A 751 -5.18 20.27 31.34
N ARG A 752 -6.09 20.15 32.31
CA ARG A 752 -6.30 21.14 33.39
C ARG A 752 -5.15 21.08 34.39
N GLU A 753 -4.45 22.20 34.62
CA GLU A 753 -3.41 22.27 35.68
C GLU A 753 -4.05 22.10 37.07
N VAL A 754 -3.53 21.17 37.86
CA VAL A 754 -4.04 20.81 39.20
C VAL A 754 -2.99 21.12 40.28
N PRO A 755 -3.43 21.51 41.50
CA PRO A 755 -2.51 21.85 42.58
C PRO A 755 -1.75 20.62 43.09
N LEU A 756 -0.54 20.86 43.59
CA LEU A 756 0.29 19.84 44.23
C LEU A 756 0.22 19.93 45.75
N VAL A 757 0.07 18.77 46.38
CA VAL A 757 0.00 18.60 47.83
C VAL A 757 1.29 17.93 48.30
N TYR A 758 2.18 18.72 48.88
CA TYR A 758 3.46 18.23 49.40
C TYR A 758 3.26 17.32 50.63
N LYS A 759 3.39 16.00 50.42
CA LYS A 759 3.33 14.96 51.46
C LYS A 759 4.67 14.23 51.55
N ARG A 760 5.43 14.50 52.61
CA ARG A 760 6.71 13.83 52.86
C ARG A 760 6.44 12.46 53.49
N TYR A 761 6.79 11.38 52.78
CA TYR A 761 6.80 10.02 53.32
C TYR A 761 8.16 9.75 53.97
N GLU A 762 8.19 9.05 55.11
CA GLU A 762 9.38 9.04 55.98
C GLU A 762 10.52 8.10 55.53
N ASP A 763 10.21 7.06 54.74
CA ASP A 763 11.16 5.98 54.41
C ASP A 763 11.89 6.10 53.05
N LEU A 764 11.33 6.82 52.07
CA LEU A 764 11.83 6.89 50.69
C LEU A 764 11.52 8.23 50.03
N GLU A 765 12.47 8.71 49.20
CA GLU A 765 12.42 9.71 48.11
C GLU A 765 11.32 10.80 48.14
N THR A 766 11.68 12.06 47.85
CA THR A 766 10.73 13.19 47.89
C THR A 766 9.63 13.08 46.82
N PHE A 767 8.53 12.42 47.16
CA PHE A 767 7.31 12.39 46.35
C PHE A 767 6.50 13.67 46.52
N VAL A 768 5.78 14.05 45.46
CA VAL A 768 4.72 15.07 45.56
C VAL A 768 3.39 14.38 45.24
N ALA A 769 2.38 14.56 46.08
CA ALA A 769 1.05 14.07 45.77
C ALA A 769 0.34 15.07 44.86
N VAL A 770 -0.31 14.59 43.82
CA VAL A 770 -1.28 15.40 43.08
C VAL A 770 -2.61 15.31 43.80
N ASP A 771 -3.36 16.41 43.87
CA ASP A 771 -4.71 16.37 44.42
C ASP A 771 -5.60 15.48 43.54
N SER A 772 -6.06 14.36 44.08
CA SER A 772 -6.50 13.20 43.27
C SER A 772 -8.01 12.99 43.24
N ASP A 773 -8.81 13.98 43.62
CA ASP A 773 -10.28 13.85 43.61
C ASP A 773 -10.85 13.77 42.17
N THR A 774 -10.11 14.26 41.16
CA THR A 774 -10.52 14.27 39.74
C THR A 774 -10.03 13.03 38.99
N GLN A 775 -10.92 12.32 38.28
CA GLN A 775 -10.50 11.21 37.41
C GLN A 775 -9.93 11.69 36.06
N GLY A 776 -8.94 10.96 35.52
CA GLY A 776 -8.44 11.20 34.16
C GLY A 776 -7.00 10.80 33.89
N TYR A 777 -6.49 11.26 32.75
CA TYR A 777 -5.07 11.16 32.40
C TYR A 777 -4.26 12.25 33.09
N TYR A 778 -3.46 11.83 34.06
CA TYR A 778 -2.44 12.64 34.69
C TYR A 778 -1.17 12.65 33.82
N LYS A 779 -0.67 13.84 33.51
CA LYS A 779 0.66 14.06 32.94
C LYS A 779 1.32 15.21 33.69
N CYS A 780 2.51 14.98 34.22
CA CYS A 780 3.27 16.01 34.93
C CYS A 780 4.49 16.44 34.13
N SER A 781 4.97 17.63 34.44
CA SER A 781 6.19 18.20 33.87
C SER A 781 6.93 19.01 34.94
N VAL A 782 8.26 19.06 34.89
CA VAL A 782 9.07 19.88 35.79
C VAL A 782 10.23 20.51 35.04
N TRP A 783 10.55 21.76 35.36
CA TRP A 783 11.76 22.40 34.85
C TRP A 783 12.96 21.88 35.66
N VAL A 784 13.97 21.37 34.98
CA VAL A 784 15.28 21.03 35.56
C VAL A 784 16.24 22.18 35.24
N ASP A 785 17.09 22.60 36.17
CA ASP A 785 17.97 23.77 36.01
C ASP A 785 19.24 23.48 35.20
N SER A 786 19.74 22.25 35.30
CA SER A 786 21.07 21.87 34.80
C SER A 786 21.04 20.62 33.90
N PRO A 787 20.92 20.78 32.58
CA PRO A 787 20.63 22.03 31.86
C PRO A 787 19.15 22.42 31.90
N PHE A 788 18.85 23.70 31.67
CA PHE A 788 17.48 24.21 31.66
C PHE A 788 16.61 23.49 30.61
N ARG A 789 15.70 22.61 31.06
CA ARG A 789 14.81 21.83 30.20
C ARG A 789 13.51 21.45 30.94
N LEU A 790 12.43 21.31 30.20
CA LEU A 790 11.23 20.64 30.70
C LEU A 790 11.45 19.12 30.66
N VAL A 791 11.17 18.42 31.75
CA VAL A 791 11.11 16.95 31.83
C VAL A 791 9.67 16.57 32.09
N GLU A 792 9.08 15.79 31.19
CA GLU A 792 7.71 15.27 31.33
C GLU A 792 7.70 13.85 31.91
N SER A 793 6.58 13.46 32.53
CA SER A 793 6.35 12.11 33.03
C SER A 793 5.78 11.18 31.95
N ASN A 794 5.76 9.87 32.25
CA ASN A 794 4.75 9.00 31.66
C ASN A 794 3.34 9.55 31.92
N MET A 795 2.41 9.24 31.02
CA MET A 795 0.99 9.46 31.28
C MET A 795 0.47 8.34 32.20
N LEU A 796 -0.42 8.68 33.13
CA LEU A 796 -1.08 7.74 34.04
C LEU A 796 -2.59 7.98 33.98
N LEU A 797 -3.36 6.95 33.65
CA LEU A 797 -4.81 6.99 33.89
C LEU A 797 -5.05 6.70 35.37
N TYR A 798 -5.71 7.62 36.07
CA TYR A 798 -6.17 7.42 37.43
C TYR A 798 -7.71 7.43 37.45
N SER A 799 -8.28 6.42 38.10
CA SER A 799 -9.72 6.22 38.25
C SER A 799 -10.09 5.92 39.70
N ARG A 800 -11.21 6.48 40.15
CA ARG A 800 -11.74 6.34 41.50
C ARG A 800 -12.78 5.22 41.53
N SER A 801 -12.67 4.31 42.50
CA SER A 801 -13.62 3.19 42.65
C SER A 801 -14.99 3.56 43.22
N ASP A 802 -15.16 4.80 43.70
CA ASP A 802 -16.41 5.35 44.23
C ASP A 802 -17.16 6.29 43.25
N THR A 803 -16.59 6.49 42.05
CA THR A 803 -17.04 7.51 41.10
C THR A 803 -17.07 6.94 39.69
N LEU A 804 -18.26 6.90 39.09
CA LEU A 804 -18.41 6.56 37.67
C LEU A 804 -18.09 7.80 36.80
N SER A 805 -17.53 7.59 35.62
CA SER A 805 -17.28 8.63 34.63
C SER A 805 -17.72 8.15 33.23
N LEU A 806 -18.47 9.00 32.52
CA LEU A 806 -18.91 8.78 31.14
C LEU A 806 -18.40 9.90 30.24
N SER A 807 -17.87 9.54 29.07
CA SER A 807 -17.60 10.49 27.98
C SER A 807 -18.88 10.68 27.16
N VAL A 808 -19.25 11.94 26.96
CA VAL A 808 -20.45 12.36 26.22
C VAL A 808 -20.01 13.17 25.02
N THR A 809 -20.56 12.84 23.84
CA THR A 809 -20.30 13.54 22.58
C THR A 809 -21.58 14.15 22.04
N VAL A 810 -21.57 15.47 21.84
CA VAL A 810 -22.67 16.24 21.24
C VAL A 810 -22.13 16.94 19.98
N THR A 811 -22.77 16.74 18.83
CA THR A 811 -22.52 17.55 17.65
C THR A 811 -23.30 18.85 17.76
N LEU A 812 -22.59 19.95 17.63
CA LEU A 812 -23.13 21.29 17.47
C LEU A 812 -23.30 21.55 15.96
N ASP A 813 -24.43 22.14 15.55
CA ASP A 813 -24.72 22.47 14.14
C ASP A 813 -23.79 23.58 13.58
N THR A 814 -22.83 24.08 14.38
CA THR A 814 -21.73 24.98 13.96
C THR A 814 -20.63 24.22 13.20
N GLN A 815 -20.14 24.79 12.09
CA GLN A 815 -18.94 24.26 11.42
C GLN A 815 -17.67 24.45 12.27
N TYR A 816 -16.77 23.48 12.18
CA TYR A 816 -15.46 23.55 12.80
C TYR A 816 -14.56 24.62 12.15
N SER A 817 -13.99 25.52 12.96
CA SER A 817 -13.06 26.56 12.53
C SER A 817 -11.74 26.43 13.30
N PRO A 818 -10.63 25.99 12.67
CA PRO A 818 -9.31 25.83 13.31
C PRO A 818 -8.89 27.05 14.13
N ALA A 819 -9.06 28.26 13.57
CA ALA A 819 -8.65 29.52 14.19
C ALA A 819 -9.43 29.89 15.47
N LEU A 820 -10.54 29.22 15.76
CA LEU A 820 -11.37 29.43 16.95
C LEU A 820 -11.39 28.20 17.87
N HIS A 821 -11.29 26.98 17.32
CA HIS A 821 -11.55 25.73 18.04
C HIS A 821 -10.27 24.92 18.35
N ASP A 822 -9.12 25.21 17.70
CA ASP A 822 -7.81 24.63 18.09
C ASP A 822 -7.23 25.31 19.35
N ALA A 823 -7.93 26.29 19.93
CA ALA A 823 -7.69 26.74 21.30
C ALA A 823 -8.21 25.67 22.27
N THR A 824 -7.36 24.69 22.60
CA THR A 824 -7.71 23.35 23.10
C THR A 824 -8.49 23.23 24.42
N PHE A 825 -8.87 24.33 25.07
CA PHE A 825 -9.70 24.33 26.27
C PHE A 825 -10.77 25.42 26.20
N TYR A 826 -12.03 25.00 26.10
CA TYR A 826 -13.17 25.91 26.25
C TYR A 826 -13.29 26.32 27.72
N PRO A 827 -13.29 27.62 28.07
CA PRO A 827 -13.43 28.04 29.46
C PRO A 827 -14.84 27.70 29.96
N GLU A 828 -14.94 27.08 31.13
CA GLU A 828 -16.18 26.52 31.72
C GLU A 828 -17.37 27.51 31.68
N SER A 829 -17.09 28.80 31.90
CA SER A 829 -18.08 29.90 31.85
C SER A 829 -18.70 30.16 30.48
N GLN A 830 -18.01 29.87 29.36
CA GLN A 830 -18.57 29.98 28.01
C GLN A 830 -19.40 28.76 27.61
N LEU A 831 -19.15 27.62 28.26
CA LEU A 831 -19.83 26.37 27.99
C LEU A 831 -21.17 26.25 28.74
N TYR A 832 -21.29 26.76 29.98
CA TYR A 832 -22.62 26.89 30.60
C TYR A 832 -23.54 27.91 29.88
N SER A 833 -23.02 28.71 28.95
CA SER A 833 -23.82 29.53 28.03
C SER A 833 -24.16 28.85 26.70
N ASP A 834 -23.66 27.63 26.44
CA ASP A 834 -24.14 26.83 25.32
C ASP A 834 -25.49 26.18 25.67
N PRO A 835 -26.55 26.36 24.85
CA PRO A 835 -27.89 25.89 25.18
C PRO A 835 -28.02 24.36 25.11
N CYS A 836 -27.22 23.67 24.28
CA CYS A 836 -27.23 22.21 24.19
C CYS A 836 -26.64 21.58 25.46
N VAL A 837 -25.54 22.15 25.96
CA VAL A 837 -24.91 21.69 27.20
C VAL A 837 -25.76 22.03 28.42
N ALA A 838 -26.31 23.24 28.49
CA ALA A 838 -27.17 23.66 29.59
C ALA A 838 -28.41 22.74 29.75
N ASP A 839 -29.14 22.52 28.65
CA ASP A 839 -30.32 21.63 28.64
C ASP A 839 -29.92 20.18 28.97
N PHE A 840 -28.82 19.67 28.40
CA PHE A 840 -28.31 18.33 28.72
C PHE A 840 -28.08 18.13 30.22
N LEU A 841 -27.40 19.08 30.86
CA LEU A 841 -27.07 18.99 32.28
C LEU A 841 -28.29 19.19 33.17
N GLU A 842 -29.28 19.98 32.76
CA GLU A 842 -30.58 20.04 33.44
C GLU A 842 -31.31 18.69 33.39
N GLN A 843 -31.37 18.05 32.21
CA GLN A 843 -31.99 16.72 32.06
C GLN A 843 -31.28 15.64 32.89
N VAL A 844 -29.94 15.57 32.83
CA VAL A 844 -29.15 14.59 33.59
C VAL A 844 -29.29 14.80 35.09
N ARG A 845 -29.21 16.06 35.57
CA ARG A 845 -29.38 16.38 37.00
C ARG A 845 -30.81 16.09 37.47
N GLY A 846 -31.83 16.41 36.67
CA GLY A 846 -33.23 16.06 36.95
C GLY A 846 -33.47 14.55 37.03
N GLY A 847 -32.92 13.79 36.08
CA GLY A 847 -33.04 12.33 36.01
C GLY A 847 -32.26 11.55 37.10
N LEU A 848 -31.31 12.20 37.77
CA LEU A 848 -30.45 11.61 38.80
C LEU A 848 -30.63 12.22 40.21
N ALA A 849 -31.40 13.31 40.37
CA ALA A 849 -31.63 13.97 41.67
C ALA A 849 -32.14 13.03 42.79
N GLN A 850 -32.85 11.96 42.42
CA GLN A 850 -33.36 10.94 43.35
C GLN A 850 -32.29 9.93 43.82
N ALA A 851 -31.14 9.84 43.16
CA ALA A 851 -30.12 8.81 43.41
C ALA A 851 -28.99 9.27 44.34
N HIS A 852 -29.03 10.50 44.85
CA HIS A 852 -27.96 11.12 45.65
C HIS A 852 -26.57 11.11 44.98
N VAL A 853 -26.54 11.16 43.64
CA VAL A 853 -25.32 11.23 42.83
C VAL A 853 -24.96 12.69 42.60
N HIS A 854 -23.71 13.07 42.89
CA HIS A 854 -23.18 14.37 42.51
C HIS A 854 -22.73 14.35 41.04
N VAL A 855 -23.15 15.35 40.26
CA VAL A 855 -22.92 15.42 38.80
C VAL A 855 -21.97 16.58 38.48
N THR A 856 -20.66 16.28 38.48
CA THR A 856 -19.64 17.20 37.98
C THR A 856 -19.47 17.06 36.48
N THR A 857 -18.93 18.10 35.86
CA THR A 857 -18.60 18.13 34.44
C THR A 857 -17.25 18.77 34.24
N ASP A 858 -16.30 18.02 33.71
CA ASP A 858 -14.93 18.44 33.56
C ASP A 858 -14.39 18.08 32.16
N ASN A 859 -13.35 18.80 31.75
CA ASN A 859 -12.49 18.50 30.60
C ASN A 859 -13.23 18.57 29.26
N PHE A 860 -13.68 19.78 28.93
CA PHE A 860 -14.30 20.12 27.66
C PHE A 860 -13.25 20.32 26.57
N TYR A 861 -13.35 19.54 25.49
CA TYR A 861 -12.52 19.71 24.31
C TYR A 861 -13.37 19.60 23.04
N LEU A 862 -13.01 20.40 22.05
CA LEU A 862 -13.60 20.37 20.71
C LEU A 862 -12.74 19.49 19.81
N PHE A 863 -13.37 18.69 18.94
CA PHE A 863 -12.65 17.90 17.95
C PHE A 863 -13.41 17.86 16.62
N PRO A 864 -12.72 18.00 15.47
CA PRO A 864 -13.31 17.72 14.16
C PRO A 864 -13.35 16.20 13.95
N GLU A 865 -14.49 15.67 13.51
CA GLU A 865 -14.57 14.27 13.13
C GLU A 865 -13.94 14.07 11.75
N ALA A 866 -13.20 12.98 11.55
CA ALA A 866 -12.40 12.74 10.34
C ALA A 866 -13.23 12.58 9.04
N GLN A 867 -14.57 12.63 9.11
CA GLN A 867 -15.50 12.52 7.99
C GLN A 867 -16.54 13.64 7.94
N SER A 868 -16.54 14.62 8.87
CA SER A 868 -17.53 15.70 8.89
C SER A 868 -16.95 17.05 9.35
N ASP A 869 -17.36 18.14 8.68
CA ASP A 869 -17.02 19.53 9.08
C ASP A 869 -17.77 19.98 10.36
N ALA A 870 -18.53 19.09 10.98
CA ALA A 870 -19.36 19.37 12.14
C ALA A 870 -18.52 19.45 13.42
N LEU A 871 -18.88 20.35 14.33
CA LEU A 871 -18.16 20.54 15.57
C LEU A 871 -18.63 19.54 16.63
N HIS A 872 -17.79 18.60 17.01
CA HIS A 872 -18.07 17.68 18.12
C HIS A 872 -17.51 18.24 19.40
N LEU A 873 -18.41 18.49 20.35
CA LEU A 873 -18.08 18.81 21.73
C LEU A 873 -18.06 17.51 22.55
N HIS A 874 -16.90 17.24 23.13
CA HIS A 874 -16.70 16.11 24.03
C HIS A 874 -16.45 16.61 25.45
N PHE A 875 -16.99 15.87 26.43
CA PHE A 875 -16.81 16.17 27.85
C PHE A 875 -17.10 14.97 28.73
N HIS A 876 -16.59 15.00 29.97
CA HIS A 876 -16.89 13.99 30.96
C HIS A 876 -18.03 14.43 31.85
N VAL A 877 -18.93 13.48 32.16
CA VAL A 877 -19.89 13.59 33.25
C VAL A 877 -19.47 12.58 34.30
N GLN A 878 -19.12 13.04 35.50
CA GLN A 878 -18.72 12.19 36.61
C GLN A 878 -19.83 12.13 37.66
N PHE A 879 -19.91 10.97 38.33
CA PHE A 879 -21.05 10.54 39.14
C PHE A 879 -20.54 9.98 40.47
N GLU A 880 -20.42 10.85 41.48
CA GLU A 880 -19.81 10.49 42.77
C GLU A 880 -20.83 9.90 43.76
N ALA A 881 -20.44 8.83 44.46
CA ALA A 881 -21.27 8.17 45.48
C ALA A 881 -21.19 8.88 46.85
N THR A 882 -22.12 9.80 47.13
CA THR A 882 -22.16 10.63 48.36
C THR A 882 -22.18 9.91 49.72
N ARG A 883 -22.22 8.57 49.75
CA ARG A 883 -22.10 7.73 50.95
C ARG A 883 -21.21 6.48 50.78
N GLY A 884 -20.27 6.50 49.83
CA GLY A 884 -19.32 5.39 49.60
C GLY A 884 -19.90 4.13 48.93
N HIS A 885 -21.20 4.11 48.64
CA HIS A 885 -21.86 3.09 47.83
C HIS A 885 -22.76 3.78 46.80
N MET A 886 -22.51 3.52 45.52
CA MET A 886 -23.41 3.91 44.43
C MET A 886 -24.61 2.97 44.46
N GLN A 887 -25.83 3.52 44.50
CA GLN A 887 -27.06 2.69 44.53
C GLN A 887 -27.54 2.26 43.14
N LEU A 888 -27.08 2.94 42.09
CA LEU A 888 -27.34 2.60 40.70
C LEU A 888 -26.17 1.78 40.14
N THR A 889 -26.46 0.85 39.22
CA THR A 889 -25.41 0.25 38.38
C THR A 889 -24.92 1.24 37.33
N GLU A 890 -23.77 0.93 36.72
CA GLU A 890 -23.25 1.73 35.61
C GLU A 890 -24.24 1.79 34.43
N ASP A 891 -24.89 0.66 34.10
CA ASP A 891 -25.91 0.59 33.04
C ASP A 891 -27.14 1.46 33.36
N GLU A 892 -27.56 1.55 34.63
CA GLU A 892 -28.68 2.39 35.05
C GLU A 892 -28.36 3.88 34.96
N VAL A 893 -27.11 4.28 35.22
CA VAL A 893 -26.66 5.67 35.00
C VAL A 893 -26.52 5.96 33.51
N SER A 894 -25.84 5.08 32.77
CA SER A 894 -25.65 5.18 31.32
C SER A 894 -26.99 5.29 30.57
N GLY A 895 -27.99 4.46 30.93
CA GLY A 895 -29.34 4.51 30.36
C GLY A 895 -30.08 5.83 30.63
N ARG A 896 -29.91 6.44 31.82
CA ARG A 896 -30.48 7.77 32.13
C ARG A 896 -29.79 8.88 31.35
N VAL A 897 -28.47 8.81 31.20
CA VAL A 897 -27.68 9.79 30.43
C VAL A 897 -27.98 9.66 28.94
N ALA A 898 -28.12 8.45 28.41
CA ALA A 898 -28.55 8.21 27.03
C ALA A 898 -29.98 8.72 26.76
N ALA A 899 -30.89 8.63 27.74
CA ALA A 899 -32.21 9.24 27.64
C ALA A 899 -32.14 10.78 27.58
N ALA A 900 -31.25 11.42 28.34
CA ALA A 900 -31.00 12.86 28.25
C ALA A 900 -30.38 13.26 26.90
N VAL A 901 -29.36 12.53 26.41
CA VAL A 901 -28.77 12.73 25.07
C VAL A 901 -29.83 12.59 23.97
N LYS A 902 -30.77 11.65 24.11
CA LYS A 902 -31.88 11.48 23.15
C LYS A 902 -32.83 12.69 23.11
N HIS A 903 -33.04 13.39 24.23
CA HIS A 903 -33.91 14.58 24.26
C HIS A 903 -33.30 15.80 23.57
N LEU A 904 -31.96 15.91 23.51
CA LEU A 904 -31.26 16.99 22.79
C LEU A 904 -31.62 17.01 21.31
N SER A 905 -31.78 15.82 20.71
CA SER A 905 -32.06 15.65 19.28
C SER A 905 -33.36 16.33 18.82
N ASP A 906 -34.28 16.63 19.74
CA ASP A 906 -35.52 17.37 19.47
C ASP A 906 -35.31 18.90 19.37
N LYS A 907 -34.13 19.42 19.74
CA LYS A 907 -33.83 20.86 19.95
C LYS A 907 -32.63 21.40 19.15
N SER A 908 -32.39 20.90 17.93
CA SER A 908 -31.24 21.28 17.07
C SER A 908 -29.85 21.02 17.71
N CYS A 909 -29.78 20.10 18.68
CA CYS A 909 -28.56 19.66 19.34
C CYS A 909 -28.40 18.15 19.08
N ARG A 910 -27.47 17.71 18.24
CA ARG A 910 -27.39 16.28 17.87
C ARG A 910 -26.54 15.51 18.85
N GLY A 911 -27.20 14.86 19.81
CA GLY A 911 -26.55 13.91 20.70
C GLY A 911 -25.99 12.71 19.94
N VAL A 912 -24.67 12.50 19.97
CA VAL A 912 -23.99 11.47 19.15
C VAL A 912 -23.82 10.17 19.93
N SER A 913 -23.20 10.25 21.12
CA SER A 913 -22.94 9.07 21.93
C SER A 913 -22.72 9.37 23.40
N VAL A 914 -23.04 8.37 24.23
CA VAL A 914 -22.61 8.23 25.63
C VAL A 914 -21.76 6.97 25.68
N ARG A 915 -20.58 7.06 26.29
CA ARG A 915 -19.59 5.97 26.37
C ARG A 915 -19.00 5.93 27.77
N SER A 916 -18.74 4.75 28.32
CA SER A 916 -18.01 4.65 29.59
C SER A 916 -16.55 5.06 29.41
N THR A 917 -15.94 5.63 30.44
CA THR A 917 -14.49 5.87 30.47
C THR A 917 -13.69 4.70 31.09
N THR A 918 -14.33 3.56 31.36
CA THR A 918 -13.68 2.36 31.94
C THR A 918 -13.69 1.12 31.03
N GLY A 919 -14.69 0.99 30.15
CA GLY A 919 -14.86 -0.17 29.29
C GLY A 919 -16.07 -0.11 28.35
N CYS A 920 -16.35 -1.20 27.66
CA CYS A 920 -17.45 -1.31 26.72
C CYS A 920 -18.64 -1.98 27.39
N TYR A 921 -19.83 -1.40 27.21
CA TYR A 921 -21.10 -1.98 27.67
C TYR A 921 -21.39 -3.31 26.99
N GLN A 922 -22.25 -4.12 27.61
CA GLN A 922 -22.77 -5.31 26.96
C GLN A 922 -23.56 -4.89 25.71
N GLU A 923 -23.14 -5.36 24.54
CA GLU A 923 -23.82 -5.07 23.27
C GLU A 923 -24.40 -6.36 22.68
N THR A 924 -25.70 -6.36 22.39
CA THR A 924 -26.36 -7.45 21.66
C THR A 924 -26.57 -7.03 20.21
N GLN A 925 -25.73 -7.55 19.31
CA GLN A 925 -25.73 -7.27 17.88
C GLN A 925 -26.44 -8.40 17.12
N ARG A 926 -27.42 -8.06 16.28
CA ARG A 926 -28.06 -9.03 15.38
C ARG A 926 -27.30 -9.07 14.05
N GLU A 927 -26.81 -10.24 13.68
CA GLU A 927 -26.02 -10.43 12.46
C GLU A 927 -26.91 -10.43 11.21
N GLN A 928 -26.51 -9.64 10.21
CA GLN A 928 -27.12 -9.63 8.88
C GLN A 928 -26.49 -10.74 8.02
N GLY A 929 -26.72 -11.99 8.43
CA GLY A 929 -26.17 -13.19 7.81
C GLY A 929 -27.19 -14.34 7.79
N PRO A 930 -26.88 -15.48 7.13
CA PRO A 930 -27.83 -16.56 6.91
C PRO A 930 -28.41 -17.16 8.21
N THR A 931 -27.61 -17.28 9.27
CA THR A 931 -28.07 -17.69 10.61
C THR A 931 -29.04 -16.72 11.29
N ASN A 932 -29.03 -15.42 10.92
CA ASN A 932 -29.67 -14.34 11.69
C ASN A 932 -29.28 -14.35 13.18
N ALA A 933 -28.03 -14.77 13.47
CA ALA A 933 -27.52 -14.95 14.83
C ALA A 933 -27.63 -13.65 15.65
N THR A 934 -27.82 -13.80 16.94
CA THR A 934 -27.80 -12.69 17.90
C THR A 934 -26.59 -12.89 18.78
N LEU A 935 -25.62 -11.98 18.68
CA LEU A 935 -24.32 -12.05 19.34
C LEU A 935 -24.28 -11.07 20.50
N THR A 936 -23.93 -11.54 21.67
CA THR A 936 -23.88 -10.78 22.92
C THR A 936 -22.44 -10.62 23.35
N TRP A 937 -21.90 -9.42 23.14
CA TRP A 937 -20.56 -9.02 23.57
C TRP A 937 -20.62 -8.66 25.06
N PRO A 938 -19.92 -9.38 25.96
CA PRO A 938 -20.02 -9.15 27.40
C PRO A 938 -19.35 -7.83 27.81
N ALA A 939 -19.86 -7.17 28.86
CA ALA A 939 -19.26 -5.94 29.37
C ALA A 939 -17.78 -6.14 29.73
N THR A 940 -16.90 -5.29 29.21
CA THR A 940 -15.45 -5.58 29.06
C THR A 940 -14.61 -4.33 29.29
N GLN A 941 -13.50 -4.45 30.02
CA GLN A 941 -12.58 -3.33 30.28
C GLN A 941 -11.85 -2.86 29.01
N GLY A 942 -11.46 -1.58 28.99
CA GLY A 942 -10.75 -0.97 27.87
C GLY A 942 -9.49 -1.73 27.41
N ALA A 943 -9.19 -1.66 26.10
CA ALA A 943 -8.06 -2.32 25.44
C ALA A 943 -8.02 -3.86 25.63
N THR A 944 -9.18 -4.49 25.87
CA THR A 944 -9.32 -5.95 26.01
C THR A 944 -10.04 -6.53 24.79
N VAL A 945 -9.54 -7.65 24.28
CA VAL A 945 -10.17 -8.45 23.21
C VAL A 945 -11.01 -9.56 23.84
N VAL A 946 -12.27 -9.72 23.41
CA VAL A 946 -13.16 -10.77 23.92
C VAL A 946 -13.95 -11.49 22.83
N LEU A 947 -14.56 -12.59 23.25
CA LEU A 947 -15.50 -13.43 22.49
C LEU A 947 -16.95 -13.00 22.77
N PRO A 948 -17.90 -13.28 21.86
CA PRO A 948 -19.32 -13.22 22.19
C PRO A 948 -19.68 -14.37 23.16
N ALA A 949 -20.82 -14.25 23.83
CA ALA A 949 -21.31 -15.31 24.72
C ALA A 949 -21.70 -16.57 23.94
N GLU A 950 -22.25 -16.40 22.74
CA GLU A 950 -22.69 -17.45 21.82
C GLU A 950 -21.49 -18.04 21.03
N LEU A 951 -21.65 -19.26 20.50
CA LEU A 951 -20.63 -19.86 19.64
C LEU A 951 -20.58 -19.17 18.27
N CYS A 952 -19.63 -18.27 18.07
CA CYS A 952 -19.31 -17.67 16.78
C CYS A 952 -17.83 -17.89 16.42
N VAL A 953 -17.61 -18.53 15.27
CA VAL A 953 -16.29 -18.74 14.65
C VAL A 953 -16.38 -18.47 13.15
N THR A 954 -15.27 -18.12 12.50
CA THR A 954 -15.17 -17.95 11.05
C THR A 954 -15.23 -19.29 10.32
N GLU A 955 -15.29 -19.28 8.98
CA GLU A 955 -15.27 -20.52 8.19
C GLU A 955 -13.98 -21.34 8.37
N GLU A 956 -12.84 -20.68 8.67
CA GLU A 956 -11.58 -21.35 9.02
C GLU A 956 -11.56 -21.90 10.46
N GLY A 957 -12.64 -21.70 11.22
CA GLY A 957 -12.79 -22.16 12.61
C GLY A 957 -12.12 -21.26 13.67
N ASN A 958 -11.62 -20.07 13.29
CA ASN A 958 -11.09 -19.10 14.24
C ASN A 958 -12.22 -18.44 15.04
N PRO A 959 -12.07 -18.20 16.35
CA PRO A 959 -13.07 -17.43 17.09
C PRO A 959 -13.21 -16.01 16.53
N VAL A 960 -14.45 -15.54 16.34
CA VAL A 960 -14.69 -14.13 16.05
C VAL A 960 -14.56 -13.34 17.35
N THR A 961 -13.77 -12.27 17.32
CA THR A 961 -13.51 -11.40 18.45
C THR A 961 -13.94 -9.96 18.15
N ARG A 962 -14.09 -9.17 19.21
CA ARG A 962 -14.07 -7.70 19.16
C ARG A 962 -13.11 -7.17 20.22
N GLU A 963 -12.46 -6.05 19.90
CA GLU A 963 -11.65 -5.30 20.85
C GLU A 963 -12.49 -4.14 21.42
N CYS A 964 -12.39 -3.93 22.74
CA CYS A 964 -12.95 -2.76 23.39
C CYS A 964 -12.00 -1.56 23.24
N VAL A 965 -12.19 -0.76 22.19
CA VAL A 965 -11.28 0.31 21.77
C VAL A 965 -11.70 1.68 22.28
N GLY A 966 -10.73 2.56 22.49
CA GLY A 966 -10.95 3.91 23.01
C GLY A 966 -9.96 4.26 24.12
N ASP A 967 -10.31 5.31 24.85
CA ASP A 967 -9.52 5.90 25.93
C ASP A 967 -10.48 6.60 26.91
N PHE A 968 -9.97 7.10 28.04
CA PHE A 968 -10.81 7.83 29.01
C PHE A 968 -11.46 9.07 28.37
N ILE A 969 -10.78 9.72 27.43
CA ILE A 969 -11.15 10.99 26.80
C ILE A 969 -12.38 10.83 25.90
N ARG A 970 -12.30 9.93 24.91
CA ARG A 970 -13.34 9.64 23.91
C ARG A 970 -14.38 8.63 24.39
N GLY A 971 -14.12 7.98 25.52
CA GLY A 971 -14.85 6.82 26.01
C GLY A 971 -14.62 5.58 25.15
N TYR A 972 -14.83 4.43 25.78
CA TYR A 972 -14.68 3.12 25.17
C TYR A 972 -15.92 2.74 24.34
N HIS A 973 -15.66 2.00 23.26
CA HIS A 973 -16.66 1.49 22.33
C HIS A 973 -16.13 0.22 21.67
N TRP A 974 -17.05 -0.63 21.20
CA TRP A 974 -16.65 -1.84 20.50
C TRP A 974 -16.11 -1.51 19.10
N GLY A 975 -14.92 -2.02 18.81
CA GLY A 975 -14.35 -1.98 17.47
C GLY A 975 -15.06 -2.92 16.50
N ASP A 976 -14.53 -3.01 15.28
CA ASP A 976 -14.99 -3.95 14.28
C ASP A 976 -14.80 -5.42 14.71
N ARG A 977 -15.58 -6.32 14.10
CA ARG A 977 -15.46 -7.76 14.32
C ARG A 977 -14.25 -8.31 13.56
N SER A 978 -13.55 -9.28 14.13
CA SER A 978 -12.43 -9.95 13.45
C SER A 978 -12.84 -10.87 12.28
N GLY A 979 -14.14 -11.01 12.02
CA GLY A 979 -14.73 -11.87 11.00
C GLY A 979 -16.26 -11.97 11.13
N GLU A 980 -16.86 -12.87 10.35
CA GLU A 980 -18.29 -13.19 10.37
C GLU A 980 -18.51 -14.61 10.92
N CYS A 981 -19.69 -14.92 11.45
CA CYS A 981 -19.97 -16.25 12.01
C CYS A 981 -20.32 -17.26 10.91
N THR A 982 -19.78 -18.48 10.99
CA THR A 982 -20.23 -19.61 10.16
C THR A 982 -21.42 -20.33 10.77
N ASP A 983 -22.43 -20.62 9.96
CA ASP A 983 -23.62 -21.41 10.32
C ASP A 983 -23.30 -22.86 10.72
N ARG A 984 -22.09 -23.36 10.40
CA ARG A 984 -21.71 -24.78 10.53
C ARG A 984 -20.39 -24.97 11.30
N PRO A 985 -20.30 -24.51 12.56
CA PRO A 985 -19.10 -24.70 13.37
C PRO A 985 -18.79 -26.20 13.53
N LEU A 986 -17.53 -26.56 13.30
CA LEU A 986 -17.01 -27.92 13.38
C LEU A 986 -17.38 -28.57 14.72
N ASN A 987 -17.71 -29.86 14.71
CA ASN A 987 -18.12 -30.59 15.92
C ASN A 987 -17.06 -30.56 17.04
N VAL A 988 -15.76 -30.47 16.70
CA VAL A 988 -14.68 -30.29 17.68
C VAL A 988 -14.77 -28.92 18.35
N THR A 989 -14.88 -27.85 17.55
CA THR A 989 -15.04 -26.47 18.04
C THR A 989 -16.29 -26.31 18.92
N ARG A 990 -17.40 -26.95 18.54
CA ARG A 990 -18.63 -26.96 19.33
C ARG A 990 -18.43 -27.60 20.70
N LYS A 991 -17.82 -28.79 20.76
CA LYS A 991 -17.48 -29.46 22.02
C LYS A 991 -16.51 -28.66 22.89
N LEU A 992 -15.52 -27.99 22.29
CA LEU A 992 -14.60 -27.13 23.03
C LEU A 992 -15.29 -25.89 23.61
N TRP A 993 -16.29 -25.33 22.92
CA TRP A 993 -17.12 -24.25 23.47
C TRP A 993 -18.07 -24.76 24.56
N GLU A 994 -18.71 -25.93 24.39
CA GLU A 994 -19.51 -26.60 25.43
C GLU A 994 -18.68 -26.81 26.71
N ILE A 995 -17.45 -27.31 26.58
CA ILE A 995 -16.46 -27.47 27.68
C ILE A 995 -16.07 -26.13 28.33
N ASN A 996 -15.98 -25.04 27.55
CA ASN A 996 -15.62 -23.72 28.08
C ASN A 996 -16.79 -23.04 28.82
N GLN A 997 -18.04 -23.33 28.42
CA GLN A 997 -19.25 -22.84 29.07
C GLN A 997 -19.61 -23.64 30.33
N ASP A 998 -19.27 -24.94 30.40
CA ASP A 998 -19.51 -25.71 31.61
C ASP A 998 -18.70 -25.16 32.80
N THR A 999 -19.37 -25.04 33.93
CA THR A 999 -18.77 -24.58 35.18
C THR A 999 -18.15 -25.71 35.98
N GLN A 1000 -18.49 -26.97 35.66
CA GLN A 1000 -17.81 -28.15 36.20
C GLN A 1000 -16.54 -28.47 35.39
N PRO A 1001 -15.45 -28.91 36.04
CA PRO A 1001 -14.24 -29.32 35.33
C PRO A 1001 -14.50 -30.61 34.54
N SER A 1002 -14.51 -30.51 33.22
CA SER A 1002 -14.63 -31.64 32.30
C SER A 1002 -13.48 -32.65 32.50
N ASP A 1003 -13.71 -33.93 32.17
CA ASP A 1003 -12.68 -34.96 32.30
C ASP A 1003 -11.45 -34.60 31.42
N PRO A 1004 -10.23 -34.55 31.99
CA PRO A 1004 -9.01 -34.34 31.21
C PRO A 1004 -8.83 -35.34 30.05
N ALA A 1005 -9.43 -36.53 30.12
CA ALA A 1005 -9.43 -37.51 29.04
C ALA A 1005 -10.20 -37.03 27.80
N ASP A 1006 -11.34 -36.36 27.96
CA ASP A 1006 -12.13 -35.83 26.83
C ASP A 1006 -11.41 -34.66 26.15
N LEU A 1007 -10.80 -33.77 26.94
CA LEU A 1007 -9.99 -32.67 26.41
C LEU A 1007 -8.74 -33.20 25.69
N ALA A 1008 -8.11 -34.26 26.21
CA ALA A 1008 -7.00 -34.95 25.55
C ALA A 1008 -7.44 -35.65 24.24
N ALA A 1009 -8.62 -36.28 24.22
CA ALA A 1009 -9.15 -36.93 23.03
C ALA A 1009 -9.52 -35.95 21.90
N LEU A 1010 -10.03 -34.76 22.25
CA LEU A 1010 -10.31 -33.68 21.30
C LEU A 1010 -9.02 -33.03 20.77
N THR A 1011 -8.01 -32.83 21.61
CA THR A 1011 -6.74 -32.20 21.18
C THR A 1011 -5.80 -33.15 20.44
N ALA A 1012 -5.86 -34.47 20.70
CA ALA A 1012 -5.03 -35.47 20.03
C ALA A 1012 -5.30 -35.64 18.51
N GLN A 1013 -6.36 -35.05 17.97
CA GLN A 1013 -6.68 -35.08 16.53
C GLN A 1013 -6.12 -33.88 15.75
N GLY A 1014 -5.56 -32.87 16.43
CA GLY A 1014 -4.95 -31.70 15.78
C GLY A 1014 -3.50 -31.94 15.36
N THR A 1015 -3.15 -31.64 14.10
CA THR A 1015 -1.76 -31.65 13.62
C THR A 1015 -0.98 -30.44 14.16
N PRO A 1016 0.24 -30.62 14.70
CA PRO A 1016 0.95 -29.55 15.39
C PRO A 1016 1.55 -28.54 14.41
N SER A 1017 0.98 -27.33 14.36
CA SER A 1017 1.54 -26.21 13.59
C SER A 1017 1.52 -24.89 14.37
N ARG A 1018 2.73 -24.38 14.63
CA ARG A 1018 3.07 -23.15 15.38
C ARG A 1018 2.69 -23.11 16.88
N PRO A 1019 3.42 -22.33 17.70
CA PRO A 1019 3.09 -22.16 19.12
C PRO A 1019 1.91 -21.21 19.30
N LEU A 1020 0.92 -21.62 20.09
CA LEU A 1020 -0.15 -20.75 20.56
C LEU A 1020 0.41 -19.69 21.52
N THR A 1021 0.01 -18.43 21.34
CA THR A 1021 0.35 -17.33 22.24
C THR A 1021 -0.80 -17.16 23.24
N CYS A 1022 -0.60 -17.60 24.49
CA CYS A 1022 -1.65 -17.55 25.50
C CYS A 1022 -1.90 -16.10 25.98
N ILE A 1023 -3.07 -15.55 25.65
CA ILE A 1023 -3.55 -14.31 26.26
C ILE A 1023 -4.07 -14.63 27.66
N SER A 1024 -3.41 -14.10 28.70
CA SER A 1024 -3.70 -14.42 30.10
C SER A 1024 -4.80 -13.56 30.70
N SER A 1025 -5.96 -14.16 30.99
CA SER A 1025 -6.97 -13.58 31.89
C SER A 1025 -6.82 -14.16 33.31
N PRO A 1026 -6.87 -13.35 34.39
CA PRO A 1026 -6.49 -13.80 35.73
C PRO A 1026 -7.63 -14.52 36.50
N ARG A 1027 -8.12 -15.65 35.95
CA ARG A 1027 -8.88 -16.70 36.68
C ARG A 1027 -8.97 -17.99 35.82
N LYS A 1028 -8.60 -19.14 36.43
CA LYS A 1028 -8.38 -20.47 35.83
C LYS A 1028 -7.05 -20.60 35.04
N CYS A 1029 -6.11 -21.39 35.57
CA CYS A 1029 -4.94 -21.88 34.85
C CYS A 1029 -5.02 -23.42 34.72
N ILE A 1030 -4.58 -23.97 33.59
CA ILE A 1030 -4.45 -25.42 33.36
C ILE A 1030 -3.00 -25.72 32.95
N LEU A 1031 -2.48 -26.88 33.38
CA LEU A 1031 -1.06 -27.25 33.31
C LEU A 1031 -0.63 -27.79 31.93
N CYS A 1032 0.60 -27.47 31.52
CA CYS A 1032 1.28 -28.08 30.38
C CYS A 1032 2.44 -28.99 30.85
N PRO A 1033 2.62 -30.21 30.29
CA PRO A 1033 3.69 -31.13 30.69
C PRO A 1033 5.00 -30.88 29.95
N THR A 1034 6.11 -30.74 30.68
CA THR A 1034 7.48 -30.68 30.12
C THR A 1034 8.07 -32.07 29.90
N ARG A 1035 8.79 -32.29 28.78
CA ARG A 1035 9.63 -33.49 28.54
C ARG A 1035 11.13 -33.15 28.52
N PRO A 1036 12.02 -34.13 28.79
CA PRO A 1036 13.38 -33.85 29.26
C PRO A 1036 14.41 -33.62 28.14
N GLN A 1037 15.43 -32.83 28.45
CA GLN A 1037 16.67 -32.77 27.66
C GLN A 1037 17.55 -34.00 27.94
N TRP A 1038 18.18 -34.54 26.88
CA TRP A 1038 19.33 -35.43 26.99
C TRP A 1038 20.60 -34.60 26.81
N GLY A 1039 21.61 -34.85 27.65
CA GLY A 1039 22.87 -34.11 27.64
C GLY A 1039 23.97 -34.78 26.82
N VAL A 1040 24.99 -33.99 26.51
CA VAL A 1040 26.35 -34.45 26.16
C VAL A 1040 27.30 -33.66 27.07
N GLY A 1041 28.32 -34.29 27.63
CA GLY A 1041 29.22 -33.62 28.57
C GLY A 1041 30.68 -34.05 28.41
N ILE A 1042 31.57 -33.19 28.93
CA ILE A 1042 32.92 -33.49 29.45
C ILE A 1042 33.90 -34.04 28.39
N SER A 1043 34.98 -33.34 28.04
CA SER A 1043 36.25 -33.27 28.80
C SER A 1043 37.24 -32.24 28.17
N THR A 1044 38.53 -32.05 28.49
CA THR A 1044 39.37 -31.89 29.73
C THR A 1044 40.80 -31.51 29.27
N THR A 1045 41.69 -30.75 29.93
CA THR A 1045 41.66 -29.80 31.07
C THR A 1045 43.06 -29.17 31.16
N SER A 1046 43.17 -27.84 31.30
CA SER A 1046 44.32 -27.16 31.94
C SER A 1046 43.92 -25.77 32.42
#